data_AF-A0A0F9QJZ1-F1
#
_entry.id   AF-A0A0F9QJZ1-F1
#
_cell.length_a   1.000
_cell.length_b   1.000
_cell.length_c   1.000
_cell.angle_alpha   90.00
_cell.angle_beta   90.00
_cell.angle_gamma   90.00
#
_symmetry.space_group_name_H-M   'P 1'
#
loop_
_entity.id
_entity.type
_entity.pdbx_description
1 polymer ?
#
loop_
_entity_poly.entity_id
_entity_poly.type
_entity_poly.pdbx_seq_one_letter_code
_entity_poly.pdbx_strand_id
1 'polypeptide(L)'
;MNNFAMLLKLTFEDHLRRMNSRLRGAGKALDMTLEVREDDLNICMDLRVSDEVGTLVIPRMRKNQYGNYVIGDRNDRAVCPFMVVLDGTPQHITYEQMIIAMLSLNMEDIFPEQGKRNHIDKIIWAFTQDRGRLAIGLCQRFLNLRLFNALPLSGTPMQDWAMNHRMMIFDPIFDTLRPDEKLEYQRRKNELLHPWGSIGLSDGAAATRNYILQEDLRQYTAFGTNHHNPIRNLYSTLGMRGEESPSVISESAARLESEGIKRGGWNWMTVFLDLPLNFEDQILVSRRHAGKTVTYDRTFTVFGEEAVNPGDNILKGRVLGINEDESPVIFDIDCDHAEVIDCKDGDVPFDGQDQPVRIVTLQVVYTFKEGFKVTNQHGNKGIVILEDLGTVYDPVRGEIPIDVIVSAKSVQKRKNFGQILEAMATLINGNERMVVPDDIHVTTEQVKAKLAAAGYPKEGTCPVRTPWGNFESICGWVHWGVTKTPEEQLWEKKDVTATNQRGLRIRGNKVSTIELKAMTTLFGPGSKVVKEILSHRQGLEEVRERLDIVRGMAGLYRDNLPLVEPDAFCYKPAGMGTFHTVEGLVGTVADGEMFPQGCYLQLPFRLLVSIPDDRSKGIQETIASEDAYEHMGIGARHFEFDRIMIPSAALRQPWRHPTGKLGLPDTSTQLNQILEAIDRLKHGEIKEAQLSTLIFRYLHHISRDLSTKSGKISTYLMAVRYPWSTKATAVLGRDLETNWVEIHKDMARDLKVSTGDYIMVERFPCLGFMSTRIQRVRVTDDPEAKYVIRVSENSLCSMNLDFDGDVIYLMSFHTNAAKQELKENFHNPHPRVKEVIDRLNGKKVPMTRTMNLQEMGIMSFSRMTPKEHADLNATSLAVKLWTGPTIALCYSLMRIVEGNIPYHERDAHINVEVLLDKVGNSVFSQKHGTKSLREECVEAVCLADPARLTKLGFPEKETQQLCNIIRSYATKLGIRTDAELAAHYQRHLEEGRSNIISTIVRRFHKTYFATRSNLHPLDLLEHLEGEPRDLVSFLVQQGLKKDEEKKELAAA
;
A
#
# COMPACT_ATOMS: atom_id res chain seq x y z
N MET A 1 -7.75 27.84 35.45
CA MET A 1 -7.64 28.45 34.12
C MET A 1 -6.65 29.64 34.12
N ASN A 2 -5.39 29.48 34.57
CA ASN A 2 -4.37 30.55 34.50
C ASN A 2 -2.91 30.02 34.54
N ASN A 3 -2.70 28.72 34.30
CA ASN A 3 -1.40 28.06 34.48
C ASN A 3 -0.70 27.71 33.15
N PHE A 4 -1.45 27.44 32.08
CA PHE A 4 -0.89 26.96 30.81
C PHE A 4 -0.23 28.06 29.97
N ALA A 5 -0.91 29.19 29.70
CA ALA A 5 -0.33 30.28 28.91
C ALA A 5 0.87 30.96 29.59
N MET A 6 0.83 31.09 30.92
CA MET A 6 1.97 31.57 31.70
C MET A 6 3.16 30.61 31.63
N LEU A 7 2.92 29.30 31.72
CA LEU A 7 3.97 28.28 31.60
C LEU A 7 4.55 28.22 30.19
N LEU A 8 3.72 28.39 29.15
CA LEU A 8 4.15 28.54 27.76
C LEU A 8 5.06 29.76 27.56
N LYS A 9 4.65 30.93 28.11
CA LYS A 9 5.44 32.16 28.05
C LYS A 9 6.83 31.96 28.64
N LEU A 10 6.91 31.46 29.88
CA LEU A 10 8.18 31.21 30.58
C LEU A 10 9.06 30.22 29.83
N THR A 11 8.47 29.14 29.33
CA THR A 11 9.16 28.10 28.56
C THR A 11 9.78 28.65 27.28
N PHE A 12 9.02 29.44 26.52
CA PHE A 12 9.45 29.99 25.25
C PHE A 12 10.50 31.09 25.46
N GLU A 13 10.35 31.93 26.49
CA GLU A 13 11.38 32.89 26.89
C GLU A 13 12.72 32.22 27.21
N ASP A 14 12.71 31.11 27.96
CA ASP A 14 13.93 30.36 28.26
C ASP A 14 14.54 29.67 27.04
N HIS A 15 13.72 29.21 26.09
CA HIS A 15 14.19 28.70 24.81
C HIS A 15 14.87 29.80 23.98
N LEU A 16 14.20 30.95 23.84
CA LEU A 16 14.74 32.12 23.12
C LEU A 16 16.03 32.63 23.74
N ARG A 17 16.14 32.65 25.08
CA ARG A 17 17.40 32.99 25.79
C ARG A 17 18.53 32.03 25.43
N ARG A 18 18.26 30.71 25.41
CA ARG A 18 19.24 29.68 25.00
C ARG A 18 19.67 29.84 23.54
N MET A 19 18.74 30.13 22.63
CA MET A 19 19.04 30.41 21.22
C MET A 19 19.84 31.71 21.04
N ASN A 20 19.43 32.80 21.70
CA ASN A 20 20.12 34.10 21.62
C ASN A 20 21.54 34.01 22.19
N SER A 21 21.77 33.20 23.23
CA SER A 21 23.12 32.88 23.73
C SER A 21 24.00 32.20 22.68
N ARG A 22 23.45 31.24 21.91
CA ARG A 22 24.16 30.60 20.78
C ARG A 22 24.44 31.57 19.64
N LEU A 23 23.51 32.46 19.31
CA LEU A 23 23.66 33.49 18.27
C LEU A 23 24.64 34.61 18.66
N ARG A 24 24.73 34.95 19.95
CA ARG A 24 25.76 35.85 20.49
C ARG A 24 27.17 35.29 20.31
N GLY A 25 27.35 33.96 20.40
CA GLY A 25 28.59 33.29 20.03
C GLY A 25 28.98 33.45 18.55
N ALA A 26 28.02 33.81 17.69
CA ALA A 26 28.19 34.10 16.26
C ALA A 26 28.12 35.61 15.92
N GLY A 27 28.18 36.50 16.92
CA GLY A 27 28.26 37.96 16.73
C GLY A 27 26.95 38.67 16.38
N LYS A 28 25.77 38.03 16.56
CA LYS A 28 24.46 38.65 16.31
C LYS A 28 23.61 38.60 17.58
N ALA A 29 23.39 39.74 18.22
CA ALA A 29 22.41 39.87 19.32
C ALA A 29 21.10 40.40 18.74
N LEU A 30 20.00 39.66 18.93
CA LEU A 30 18.65 40.12 18.57
C LEU A 30 17.93 40.61 19.82
N ASP A 31 17.30 41.79 19.73
CA ASP A 31 16.39 42.30 20.76
C ASP A 31 15.01 41.68 20.53
N MET A 32 14.53 40.89 21.48
CA MET A 32 13.34 40.04 21.33
C MET A 32 12.41 40.22 22.54
N THR A 33 11.14 40.52 22.30
CA THR A 33 10.11 40.59 23.36
C THR A 33 8.93 39.65 23.04
N LEU A 34 8.36 39.02 24.07
CA LEU A 34 7.26 38.06 23.95
C LEU A 34 6.02 38.54 24.70
N GLU A 35 4.92 38.74 23.99
CA GLU A 35 3.60 39.06 24.56
C GLU A 35 2.66 37.86 24.39
N VAL A 36 1.79 37.57 25.36
CA VAL A 36 0.83 36.46 25.26
C VAL A 36 -0.58 37.00 25.47
N ARG A 37 -1.46 36.75 24.50
CA ARG A 37 -2.87 37.16 24.47
C ARG A 37 -3.75 35.92 24.33
N GLU A 38 -4.95 35.92 24.90
CA GLU A 38 -5.88 34.78 24.82
C GLU A 38 -7.22 35.23 24.24
N ASP A 39 -7.85 34.36 23.46
CA ASP A 39 -9.27 34.44 23.08
C ASP A 39 -10.01 33.13 23.42
N ASP A 40 -11.30 33.05 23.09
CA ASP A 40 -12.15 31.89 23.42
C ASP A 40 -11.69 30.57 22.77
N LEU A 41 -10.91 30.66 21.68
CA LEU A 41 -10.50 29.52 20.87
C LEU A 41 -8.98 29.29 20.88
N ASN A 42 -8.17 30.29 21.24
CA ASN A 42 -6.73 30.31 21.02
C ASN A 42 -5.91 31.02 22.11
N ILE A 43 -4.63 30.64 22.19
CA ILE A 43 -3.56 31.36 22.90
C ILE A 43 -2.62 31.94 21.83
N CYS A 44 -2.50 33.25 21.74
CA CYS A 44 -1.62 33.97 20.82
C CYS A 44 -0.32 34.40 21.54
N MET A 45 0.84 34.11 20.96
CA MET A 45 2.16 34.54 21.47
C MET A 45 2.84 35.42 20.43
N ASP A 46 2.94 36.72 20.70
CA ASP A 46 3.57 37.69 19.81
C ASP A 46 5.05 37.85 20.14
N LEU A 47 5.91 37.43 19.22
CA LEU A 47 7.34 37.69 19.27
C LEU A 47 7.63 38.96 18.49
N ARG A 48 8.20 39.96 19.14
CA ARG A 48 8.72 41.16 18.48
C ARG A 48 10.22 41.08 18.38
N VAL A 49 10.75 41.28 17.18
CA VAL A 49 12.19 41.37 16.92
C VAL A 49 12.45 42.69 16.20
N SER A 50 13.06 43.65 16.89
CA SER A 50 13.12 45.05 16.40
C SER A 50 11.71 45.61 16.09
N ASP A 51 11.45 46.11 14.87
CA ASP A 51 10.17 46.70 14.45
C ASP A 51 9.15 45.67 13.91
N GLU A 52 9.52 44.38 13.82
CA GLU A 52 8.67 43.33 13.26
C GLU A 52 7.97 42.53 14.37
N VAL A 53 6.69 42.18 14.17
CA VAL A 53 5.87 41.41 15.11
C VAL A 53 5.34 40.14 14.44
N GLY A 54 5.74 38.98 14.95
CA GLY A 54 5.21 37.68 14.52
C GLY A 54 4.32 37.04 15.60
N THR A 55 3.14 36.55 15.24
CA THR A 55 2.18 35.94 16.18
C THR A 55 2.11 34.41 16.02
N LEU A 56 2.24 33.67 17.14
CA LEU A 56 2.02 32.23 17.26
C LEU A 56 0.66 31.94 17.91
N VAL A 57 -0.28 31.37 17.15
CA VAL A 57 -1.62 30.98 17.63
C VAL A 57 -1.65 29.48 17.97
N ILE A 58 -1.92 29.15 19.23
CA ILE A 58 -2.06 27.78 19.77
C ILE A 58 -3.54 27.53 20.08
N PRO A 59 -4.21 26.55 19.43
CA PRO A 59 -5.60 26.23 19.73
C PRO A 59 -5.77 25.79 21.17
N ARG A 60 -6.76 26.37 21.85
CA ARG A 60 -7.09 26.05 23.22
C ARG A 60 -7.97 24.81 23.28
N MET A 61 -7.67 23.94 24.23
CA MET A 61 -8.52 22.79 24.53
C MET A 61 -9.80 23.27 25.23
N ARG A 62 -10.96 22.85 24.74
CA ARG A 62 -12.28 23.13 25.34
C ARG A 62 -13.11 21.85 25.43
N LYS A 63 -14.19 21.84 26.21
CA LYS A 63 -15.18 20.74 26.13
C LYS A 63 -16.24 21.07 25.09
N ASN A 64 -16.55 20.13 24.20
CA ASN A 64 -17.70 20.27 23.29
C ASN A 64 -19.02 19.91 23.97
N GLN A 65 -20.13 19.97 23.23
CA GLN A 65 -21.48 19.69 23.74
C GLN A 65 -21.68 18.26 24.28
N TYR A 66 -20.78 17.32 23.94
CA TYR A 66 -20.78 15.94 24.41
C TYR A 66 -19.83 15.73 25.60
N GLY A 67 -19.23 16.79 26.14
CA GLY A 67 -18.28 16.72 27.25
C GLY A 67 -16.86 16.34 26.85
N ASN A 68 -16.59 16.14 25.56
CA ASN A 68 -15.28 15.73 25.02
C ASN A 68 -14.33 16.92 24.95
N TYR A 69 -13.07 16.74 25.34
CA TYR A 69 -12.03 17.76 25.12
C TYR A 69 -11.69 17.86 23.64
N VAL A 70 -11.70 19.05 23.06
CA VAL A 70 -11.51 19.32 21.61
C VAL A 70 -10.65 20.57 21.36
N ILE A 71 -10.02 20.66 20.19
CA ILE A 71 -9.33 21.83 19.62
C ILE A 71 -9.83 22.13 18.20
N GLY A 72 -9.78 23.39 17.77
CA GLY A 72 -10.15 23.83 16.42
C GLY A 72 -11.11 25.03 16.43
N ASP A 73 -11.18 25.79 15.35
CA ASP A 73 -12.03 26.97 15.18
C ASP A 73 -13.35 26.66 14.45
N ARG A 74 -13.36 25.69 13.54
CA ARG A 74 -14.54 25.29 12.74
C ARG A 74 -14.85 23.78 12.73
N ASN A 75 -13.88 22.94 13.08
CA ASN A 75 -14.07 21.49 13.24
C ASN A 75 -13.47 21.05 14.58
N ASP A 76 -14.33 20.72 15.53
CA ASP A 76 -13.94 20.16 16.83
C ASP A 76 -13.15 18.86 16.65
N ARG A 77 -11.87 18.88 16.98
CA ARG A 77 -11.01 17.68 17.00
C ARG A 77 -10.76 17.26 18.42
N ALA A 78 -11.07 16.02 18.77
CA ALA A 78 -10.80 15.50 20.11
C ALA A 78 -9.33 15.65 20.51
N VAL A 79 -9.11 16.00 21.78
CA VAL A 79 -7.81 16.17 22.41
C VAL A 79 -7.64 15.06 23.44
N CYS A 80 -6.63 14.23 23.23
CA CYS A 80 -6.31 13.10 24.11
C CYS A 80 -4.90 13.25 24.70
N PRO A 81 -4.61 12.56 25.81
CA PRO A 81 -3.25 12.45 26.33
C PRO A 81 -2.32 11.74 25.32
N PHE A 82 -1.05 12.06 25.41
CA PHE A 82 0.06 11.58 24.58
C PHE A 82 0.89 10.61 25.41
N MET A 83 1.46 9.56 24.81
CA MET A 83 2.42 8.70 25.50
C MET A 83 3.84 9.10 25.13
N VAL A 84 4.69 9.22 26.14
CA VAL A 84 6.14 9.45 26.02
C VAL A 84 6.89 8.43 26.87
N VAL A 85 8.11 8.06 26.48
CA VAL A 85 8.98 7.21 27.31
C VAL A 85 10.01 8.11 27.96
N LEU A 86 9.86 8.37 29.26
CA LEU A 86 10.78 9.18 30.05
C LEU A 86 11.61 8.25 30.94
N ASP A 87 12.94 8.31 30.84
CA ASP A 87 13.87 7.46 31.60
C ASP A 87 13.57 5.96 31.49
N GLY A 88 13.16 5.51 30.29
CA GLY A 88 12.79 4.11 30.04
C GLY A 88 11.42 3.71 30.59
N THR A 89 10.63 4.64 31.14
CA THR A 89 9.28 4.38 31.67
C THR A 89 8.22 5.06 30.80
N PRO A 90 7.21 4.34 30.29
CA PRO A 90 6.11 4.96 29.56
C PRO A 90 5.22 5.81 30.49
N GLN A 91 4.90 7.03 30.09
CA GLN A 91 4.04 7.95 30.83
C GLN A 91 3.05 8.65 29.89
N HIS A 92 1.85 8.96 30.40
CA HIS A 92 0.88 9.81 29.70
C HIS A 92 1.10 11.28 30.06
N ILE A 93 1.13 12.16 29.06
CA ILE A 93 1.17 13.62 29.22
C ILE A 93 0.02 14.29 28.46
N THR A 94 -0.51 15.40 28.93
CA THR A 94 -1.63 16.11 28.30
C THR A 94 -1.19 16.83 27.01
N TYR A 95 -2.16 17.28 26.18
CA TYR A 95 -1.88 18.17 25.03
C TYR A 95 -1.09 19.40 25.40
N GLU A 96 -1.47 20.02 26.51
CA GLU A 96 -0.79 21.19 27.04
C GLU A 96 0.67 20.84 27.41
N GLN A 97 0.89 19.74 28.12
CA GLN A 97 2.23 19.26 28.48
C GLN A 97 3.07 18.89 27.26
N MET A 98 2.49 18.30 26.21
CA MET A 98 3.20 17.99 24.97
C MET A 98 3.62 19.26 24.21
N ILE A 99 2.75 20.27 24.11
CA ILE A 99 3.10 21.56 23.48
C ILE A 99 4.23 22.23 24.27
N ILE A 100 4.18 22.22 25.60
CA ILE A 100 5.28 22.71 26.45
C ILE A 100 6.55 21.91 26.22
N ALA A 101 6.48 20.58 26.14
CA ALA A 101 7.63 19.71 25.90
C ALA A 101 8.30 20.00 24.54
N MET A 102 7.51 20.15 23.47
CA MET A 102 8.02 20.50 22.13
C MET A 102 8.69 21.88 22.08
N LEU A 103 8.22 22.82 22.89
CA LEU A 103 8.79 24.18 22.97
C LEU A 103 9.95 24.27 23.96
N SER A 104 10.05 23.35 24.93
CA SER A 104 11.03 23.37 26.04
C SER A 104 12.25 22.46 25.84
N LEU A 105 12.11 21.33 25.14
CA LEU A 105 13.08 20.23 25.11
C LEU A 105 13.82 20.09 23.78
N ASN A 106 15.00 19.46 23.86
CA ASN A 106 15.61 18.81 22.72
C ASN A 106 14.68 17.63 22.37
N MET A 107 14.08 17.60 21.17
CA MET A 107 13.16 16.52 20.77
C MET A 107 13.78 15.12 20.91
N GLU A 108 15.10 15.05 20.98
CA GLU A 108 15.94 13.88 21.28
C GLU A 108 15.65 13.24 22.66
N ASP A 109 15.15 14.01 23.64
CA ASP A 109 14.79 13.51 24.99
C ASP A 109 13.40 12.85 25.03
N ILE A 110 12.53 13.16 24.05
CA ILE A 110 11.16 12.62 23.93
C ILE A 110 11.12 11.48 22.90
N PHE A 111 12.01 11.52 21.90
CA PHE A 111 12.14 10.52 20.85
C PHE A 111 13.63 10.20 20.63
N PRO A 112 14.10 8.98 20.91
CA PRO A 112 15.51 8.64 20.76
C PRO A 112 15.99 8.84 19.30
N GLU A 113 17.19 9.40 19.19
CA GLU A 113 17.90 9.86 17.99
C GLU A 113 17.58 9.08 16.70
N GLN A 114 16.88 9.72 15.76
CA GLN A 114 16.96 9.54 14.29
C GLN A 114 15.90 10.32 13.48
N GLY A 115 15.20 11.30 14.08
CA GLY A 115 14.31 12.21 13.35
C GLY A 115 15.08 13.34 12.64
N LYS A 116 14.79 13.61 11.36
CA LYS A 116 15.38 14.74 10.62
C LYS A 116 15.01 16.09 11.30
N ARG A 117 16.00 16.79 11.87
CA ARG A 117 15.91 18.16 12.47
C ARG A 117 15.24 19.24 11.58
N ASN A 118 15.16 18.99 10.27
CA ASN A 118 14.62 19.89 9.25
C ASN A 118 13.25 20.53 9.51
N HIS A 119 12.41 20.04 10.43
CA HIS A 119 11.07 20.61 10.65
C HIS A 119 11.07 21.74 11.68
N ILE A 120 11.80 21.59 12.79
CA ILE A 120 11.99 22.67 13.77
C ILE A 120 12.73 23.83 13.09
N ASP A 121 13.73 23.53 12.27
CA ASP A 121 14.44 24.53 11.47
C ASP A 121 13.52 25.23 10.46
N LYS A 122 12.53 24.54 9.88
CA LYS A 122 11.52 25.14 8.98
C LYS A 122 10.50 26.00 9.73
N ILE A 123 10.14 25.59 10.94
CA ILE A 123 9.25 26.35 11.83
C ILE A 123 9.95 27.64 12.23
N ILE A 124 11.20 27.56 12.70
CA ILE A 124 12.05 28.71 13.02
C ILE A 124 12.29 29.59 11.79
N TRP A 125 12.60 29.01 10.63
CA TRP A 125 12.77 29.75 9.38
C TRP A 125 11.49 30.50 8.97
N ALA A 126 10.32 29.85 9.07
CA ALA A 126 9.03 30.48 8.76
C ALA A 126 8.71 31.63 9.75
N PHE A 127 9.12 31.53 11.01
CA PHE A 127 9.04 32.64 11.98
C PHE A 127 9.94 33.81 11.59
N THR A 128 11.18 33.54 11.19
CA THR A 128 12.16 34.58 10.79
C THR A 128 11.87 35.24 9.43
N GLN A 129 10.78 34.85 8.75
CA GLN A 129 10.40 35.33 7.42
C GLN A 129 8.99 35.92 7.40
N ASP A 130 8.44 36.26 8.58
CA ASP A 130 7.07 36.78 8.75
C ASP A 130 5.97 35.86 8.18
N ARG A 131 6.21 34.53 8.24
CA ARG A 131 5.26 33.49 7.78
C ARG A 131 4.69 32.71 8.97
N GLY A 132 4.23 33.41 10.01
CA GLY A 132 3.71 32.80 11.25
C GLY A 132 2.59 31.76 11.03
N ARG A 133 1.66 32.03 10.10
CA ARG A 133 0.61 31.06 9.71
C ARG A 133 1.18 29.79 9.07
N LEU A 134 2.26 29.88 8.29
CA LEU A 134 2.94 28.72 7.71
C LEU A 134 3.67 27.91 8.78
N ALA A 135 4.34 28.57 9.73
CA ALA A 135 5.00 27.92 10.87
C ALA A 135 4.00 27.10 11.69
N ILE A 136 2.82 27.66 11.97
CA ILE A 136 1.72 26.98 12.67
C ILE A 136 1.09 25.90 11.79
N GLY A 137 0.86 26.16 10.50
CA GLY A 137 0.40 25.14 9.56
C GLY A 137 1.38 23.97 9.43
N LEU A 138 2.69 24.18 9.66
CA LEU A 138 3.71 23.13 9.72
C LEU A 138 3.74 22.43 11.08
N CYS A 139 3.61 23.15 12.20
CA CYS A 139 3.46 22.57 13.55
C CYS A 139 2.18 21.75 13.69
N GLN A 140 1.04 22.28 13.25
CA GLN A 140 -0.25 21.59 13.21
C GLN A 140 -0.25 20.48 12.17
N ARG A 141 0.44 20.60 11.02
CA ARG A 141 0.65 19.44 10.13
C ARG A 141 1.59 18.41 10.73
N PHE A 142 2.57 18.80 11.54
CA PHE A 142 3.43 17.85 12.25
C PHE A 142 2.63 17.10 13.33
N LEU A 143 1.91 17.82 14.19
CA LEU A 143 1.00 17.26 15.20
C LEU A 143 -0.13 16.44 14.55
N ASN A 144 -0.85 17.02 13.58
CA ASN A 144 -1.92 16.32 12.89
C ASN A 144 -1.36 15.31 11.88
N LEU A 145 -0.77 15.69 10.74
CA LEU A 145 -0.37 14.72 9.70
C LEU A 145 0.78 13.77 10.07
N ARG A 146 1.72 14.12 10.95
CA ARG A 146 2.89 13.25 11.25
C ARG A 146 2.78 12.50 12.58
N LEU A 147 2.02 13.01 13.55
CA LEU A 147 1.80 12.33 14.83
C LEU A 147 0.44 11.61 14.91
N PHE A 148 -0.65 12.11 14.28
CA PHE A 148 -2.02 11.56 14.52
C PHE A 148 -2.89 11.21 13.29
N ASN A 149 -2.78 11.90 12.15
CA ASN A 149 -3.70 11.88 11.01
C ASN A 149 -3.11 11.20 9.76
N ALA A 150 -1.92 10.60 9.85
CA ALA A 150 -1.37 9.75 8.77
C ALA A 150 -1.92 8.30 8.81
N LEU A 151 -3.14 8.12 9.30
CA LEU A 151 -3.83 6.83 9.37
C LEU A 151 -4.83 6.76 8.21
N PRO A 152 -4.68 5.79 7.29
CA PRO A 152 -5.61 5.62 6.19
C PRO A 152 -6.82 4.84 6.68
N LEU A 153 -7.78 5.49 7.35
CA LEU A 153 -8.98 4.81 7.86
C LEU A 153 -10.17 5.77 7.86
N SER A 154 -11.18 5.57 6.99
CA SER A 154 -12.44 6.34 6.99
C SER A 154 -13.71 5.49 7.20
N GLY A 155 -14.68 6.04 7.93
CA GLY A 155 -16.11 5.84 7.64
C GLY A 155 -16.97 4.99 8.59
N THR A 156 -16.66 4.90 9.89
CA THR A 156 -17.61 4.36 10.91
C THR A 156 -17.40 5.05 12.27
N PRO A 157 -18.45 5.22 13.11
CA PRO A 157 -18.33 5.89 14.40
C PRO A 157 -17.29 5.28 15.35
N MET A 158 -17.16 3.95 15.38
CA MET A 158 -16.18 3.28 16.26
C MET A 158 -14.74 3.38 15.73
N GLN A 159 -14.56 3.43 14.41
CA GLN A 159 -13.26 3.69 13.81
C GLN A 159 -12.85 5.15 14.05
N ASP A 160 -13.77 6.09 13.86
CA ASP A 160 -13.56 7.51 14.13
C ASP A 160 -13.33 7.75 15.64
N TRP A 161 -14.02 7.01 16.51
CA TRP A 161 -13.76 7.00 17.95
C TRP A 161 -12.35 6.54 18.28
N ALA A 162 -11.91 5.38 17.78
CA ALA A 162 -10.57 4.85 18.04
C ALA A 162 -9.46 5.81 17.56
N MET A 163 -9.72 6.47 16.43
CA MET A 163 -8.89 7.55 15.87
C MET A 163 -8.85 8.77 16.78
N ASN A 164 -10.03 9.26 17.20
CA ASN A 164 -10.18 10.45 18.03
C ASN A 164 -9.65 10.24 19.45
N HIS A 165 -9.74 9.02 19.99
CA HIS A 165 -9.18 8.63 21.29
C HIS A 165 -7.67 8.38 21.23
N ARG A 166 -7.06 8.54 20.05
CA ARG A 166 -5.64 8.30 19.79
C ARG A 166 -5.18 6.96 20.34
N MET A 167 -6.04 5.94 20.23
CA MET A 167 -5.66 4.56 20.57
C MET A 167 -4.42 4.12 19.79
N MET A 168 -4.05 4.84 18.72
CA MET A 168 -2.88 4.65 17.88
C MET A 168 -1.87 5.80 18.00
N ILE A 169 -0.60 5.45 18.23
CA ILE A 169 0.53 6.40 18.16
C ILE A 169 1.44 6.00 17.00
N PHE A 170 1.76 6.95 16.11
CA PHE A 170 2.72 6.73 15.02
C PHE A 170 4.16 6.72 15.54
N ASP A 171 4.93 5.73 15.11
CA ASP A 171 6.33 5.57 15.47
C ASP A 171 7.25 5.85 14.26
N PRO A 172 7.78 7.09 14.14
CA PRO A 172 8.57 7.50 12.98
C PRO A 172 9.96 6.87 12.95
N ILE A 173 10.48 6.37 14.08
CA ILE A 173 11.78 5.70 14.14
C ILE A 173 11.70 4.40 13.36
N PHE A 174 10.59 3.69 13.47
CA PHE A 174 10.38 2.45 12.72
C PHE A 174 10.63 2.63 11.22
N ASP A 175 10.20 3.75 10.62
CA ASP A 175 10.36 4.02 9.19
C ASP A 175 11.82 4.13 8.73
N THR A 176 12.75 4.48 9.63
CA THR A 176 14.18 4.65 9.31
C THR A 176 14.99 3.37 9.47
N LEU A 177 14.46 2.39 10.18
CA LEU A 177 15.15 1.12 10.49
C LEU A 177 15.14 0.14 9.31
N ARG A 178 16.21 -0.66 9.20
CA ARG A 178 16.27 -1.79 8.28
C ARG A 178 15.26 -2.88 8.70
N PRO A 179 14.79 -3.77 7.79
CA PRO A 179 13.78 -4.78 8.11
C PRO A 179 14.12 -5.71 9.30
N ASP A 180 15.39 -6.06 9.47
CA ASP A 180 15.92 -6.84 10.60
C ASP A 180 15.92 -6.04 11.91
N GLU A 181 16.34 -4.78 11.85
CA GLU A 181 16.31 -3.85 12.98
C GLU A 181 14.87 -3.56 13.43
N LYS A 182 13.94 -3.41 12.48
CA LYS A 182 12.50 -3.20 12.72
C LYS A 182 11.90 -4.29 13.60
N LEU A 183 12.26 -5.55 13.35
CA LEU A 183 11.72 -6.69 14.10
C LEU A 183 12.22 -6.70 15.55
N GLU A 184 13.53 -6.56 15.74
CA GLU A 184 14.13 -6.53 17.07
C GLU A 184 13.68 -5.30 17.88
N TYR A 185 13.67 -4.14 17.22
CA TYR A 185 13.15 -2.90 17.78
C TYR A 185 11.68 -3.08 18.22
N GLN A 186 10.85 -3.69 17.37
CA GLN A 186 9.46 -3.94 17.72
C GLN A 186 9.31 -4.89 18.91
N ARG A 187 10.10 -5.97 18.96
CA ARG A 187 10.08 -6.92 20.08
C ARG A 187 10.40 -6.21 21.39
N ARG A 188 11.56 -5.54 21.47
CA ARG A 188 11.98 -4.79 22.68
C ARG A 188 10.95 -3.74 23.09
N LYS A 189 10.40 -3.02 22.10
CA LYS A 189 9.37 -2.02 22.35
C LYS A 189 8.09 -2.65 22.91
N ASN A 190 7.59 -3.74 22.33
CA ASN A 190 6.39 -4.41 22.84
C ASN A 190 6.59 -5.04 24.22
N GLU A 191 7.81 -5.46 24.56
CA GLU A 191 8.15 -5.90 25.92
C GLU A 191 8.06 -4.72 26.90
N LEU A 192 8.61 -3.56 26.52
CA LEU A 192 8.63 -2.36 27.34
C LEU A 192 7.24 -1.74 27.52
N LEU A 193 6.43 -1.74 26.46
CA LEU A 193 5.15 -1.06 26.40
C LEU A 193 3.96 -1.95 26.80
N HIS A 194 4.14 -3.22 27.22
CA HIS A 194 3.01 -4.07 27.60
C HIS A 194 2.11 -3.44 28.71
N PRO A 195 0.76 -3.54 28.64
CA PRO A 195 -0.07 -4.32 27.71
C PRO A 195 -0.30 -3.66 26.34
N TRP A 196 0.30 -2.50 26.09
CA TRP A 196 0.23 -1.79 24.83
C TRP A 196 0.98 -2.57 23.75
N GLY A 197 0.32 -2.82 22.63
CA GLY A 197 0.84 -3.64 21.53
C GLY A 197 0.87 -2.88 20.23
N SER A 198 1.76 -3.23 19.30
CA SER A 198 1.68 -2.66 17.96
C SER A 198 0.40 -3.06 17.23
N ILE A 199 -0.32 -2.13 16.56
CA ILE A 199 -1.23 -2.58 15.48
C ILE A 199 -0.43 -2.80 14.21
N GLY A 200 -0.52 -4.02 13.68
CA GLY A 200 -0.47 -4.26 12.25
C GLY A 200 -1.84 -4.02 11.61
N LEU A 201 -2.20 -2.76 11.32
CA LEU A 201 -3.42 -2.46 10.56
C LEU A 201 -3.16 -2.70 9.07
N SER A 202 -3.99 -3.55 8.45
CA SER A 202 -4.02 -3.89 7.01
C SER A 202 -2.68 -4.42 6.45
N ASP A 203 -2.79 -5.27 5.42
CA ASP A 203 -1.65 -6.01 4.86
C ASP A 203 -0.52 -5.12 4.31
N GLY A 204 -0.80 -3.86 3.97
CA GLY A 204 0.16 -2.93 3.37
C GLY A 204 0.88 -2.00 4.35
N ALA A 205 0.24 -1.56 5.44
CA ALA A 205 0.81 -0.51 6.29
C ALA A 205 1.85 -1.04 7.29
N ALA A 206 1.68 -2.28 7.78
CA ALA A 206 2.53 -2.89 8.81
C ALA A 206 4.01 -3.09 8.39
N ALA A 207 4.31 -3.17 7.08
CA ALA A 207 5.69 -3.33 6.61
C ALA A 207 6.47 -2.00 6.59
N THR A 208 5.75 -0.89 6.47
CA THR A 208 6.34 0.43 6.23
C THR A 208 6.15 1.40 7.37
N ARG A 209 5.15 1.18 8.23
CA ARG A 209 4.75 2.04 9.34
C ARG A 209 4.45 1.18 10.56
N ASN A 210 4.52 1.82 11.72
CA ASN A 210 4.27 1.15 12.98
C ASN A 210 3.43 2.03 13.90
N TYR A 211 2.47 1.39 14.56
CA TYR A 211 1.47 2.04 15.39
C TYR A 211 1.42 1.36 16.75
N ILE A 212 1.29 2.10 17.84
CA ILE A 212 1.15 1.55 19.20
C ILE A 212 -0.30 1.66 19.65
N LEU A 213 -0.91 0.53 20.04
CA LEU A 213 -2.21 0.45 20.71
C LEU A 213 -2.10 0.81 22.17
N GLN A 214 -2.86 1.80 22.60
CA GLN A 214 -2.96 2.14 24.01
C GLN A 214 -3.86 1.19 24.82
N GLU A 215 -4.58 0.27 24.17
CA GLU A 215 -5.48 -0.68 24.81
C GLU A 215 -5.62 -1.99 24.02
N ASP A 216 -6.05 -3.06 24.70
CA ASP A 216 -6.32 -4.35 24.08
C ASP A 216 -7.68 -4.34 23.35
N LEU A 217 -7.68 -4.33 22.01
CA LEU A 217 -8.92 -4.25 21.23
C LEU A 217 -9.89 -5.41 21.47
N ARG A 218 -9.41 -6.56 21.96
CA ARG A 218 -10.28 -7.70 22.35
C ARG A 218 -11.25 -7.36 23.46
N GLN A 219 -10.92 -6.40 24.35
CA GLN A 219 -11.81 -6.02 25.44
C GLN A 219 -13.13 -5.43 24.92
N TYR A 220 -13.15 -4.91 23.69
CA TYR A 220 -14.34 -4.39 23.02
C TYR A 220 -15.16 -5.47 22.30
N THR A 221 -14.76 -6.74 22.39
CA THR A 221 -15.46 -7.87 21.77
C THR A 221 -15.89 -8.84 22.85
N ALA A 222 -17.16 -9.27 22.82
CA ALA A 222 -17.67 -10.28 23.75
C ALA A 222 -16.80 -11.55 23.74
N PHE A 223 -16.42 -12.03 24.93
CA PHE A 223 -15.51 -13.18 25.12
C PHE A 223 -14.10 -13.01 24.49
N GLY A 224 -13.75 -11.81 24.00
CA GLY A 224 -12.55 -11.60 23.19
C GLY A 224 -11.25 -11.82 23.96
N THR A 225 -11.16 -11.34 25.20
CA THR A 225 -9.92 -11.36 25.99
C THR A 225 -9.40 -12.77 26.22
N ASN A 226 -10.29 -13.69 26.62
CA ASN A 226 -9.95 -15.04 27.04
C ASN A 226 -10.27 -16.12 26.02
N HIS A 227 -11.11 -15.89 25.02
CA HIS A 227 -11.53 -16.95 24.08
C HIS A 227 -11.16 -16.67 22.63
N HIS A 228 -10.35 -15.64 22.37
CA HIS A 228 -9.69 -15.43 21.08
C HIS A 228 -8.20 -15.68 21.16
N ASN A 229 -7.69 -16.29 20.08
CA ASN A 229 -6.26 -16.29 19.82
C ASN A 229 -5.72 -14.85 19.90
N PRO A 230 -4.75 -14.55 20.77
CA PRO A 230 -4.26 -13.19 20.94
C PRO A 230 -3.66 -12.56 19.67
N ILE A 231 -3.23 -13.36 18.68
CA ILE A 231 -2.81 -12.88 17.34
C ILE A 231 -3.95 -12.11 16.65
N ARG A 232 -5.20 -12.40 17.01
CA ARG A 232 -6.40 -11.84 16.38
C ARG A 232 -6.75 -10.43 16.83
N ASN A 233 -6.05 -9.88 17.83
CA ASN A 233 -6.09 -8.45 18.13
C ASN A 233 -5.86 -7.56 16.90
N LEU A 234 -5.06 -8.03 15.95
CA LEU A 234 -4.77 -7.36 14.68
C LEU A 234 -5.94 -7.36 13.69
N TYR A 235 -6.91 -8.25 13.86
CA TYR A 235 -8.01 -8.49 12.93
C TYR A 235 -9.38 -8.08 13.49
N SER A 236 -9.48 -7.82 14.79
CA SER A 236 -10.66 -7.25 15.44
C SER A 236 -11.07 -5.97 14.71
N THR A 237 -12.22 -6.03 14.04
CA THR A 237 -12.67 -4.93 13.21
C THR A 237 -13.51 -4.01 14.07
N LEU A 238 -12.98 -2.81 14.35
CA LEU A 238 -13.69 -1.79 15.12
C LEU A 238 -14.80 -1.15 14.28
N GLY A 239 -14.63 -1.03 12.96
CA GLY A 239 -15.61 -0.41 12.06
C GLY A 239 -16.40 -1.42 11.22
N MET A 240 -17.69 -1.58 11.54
CA MET A 240 -18.66 -2.35 10.75
C MET A 240 -19.89 -1.49 10.45
N ARG A 241 -20.57 -1.78 9.34
CA ARG A 241 -21.80 -1.08 8.92
C ARG A 241 -23.01 -2.00 8.96
N GLY A 242 -24.15 -1.42 9.32
CA GLY A 242 -25.47 -2.05 9.48
C GLY A 242 -26.29 -1.28 10.50
N GLU A 243 -27.58 -1.58 10.58
CA GLU A 243 -28.57 -0.78 11.32
C GLU A 243 -28.71 -1.18 12.81
N GLU A 244 -28.28 -2.38 13.18
CA GLU A 244 -28.43 -2.92 14.52
C GLU A 244 -27.12 -2.85 15.32
N SER A 245 -27.26 -2.85 16.65
CA SER A 245 -26.17 -3.10 17.59
C SER A 245 -26.06 -4.60 17.90
N PRO A 246 -24.89 -5.08 18.36
CA PRO A 246 -24.75 -6.48 18.76
C PRO A 246 -25.61 -6.83 19.97
N SER A 247 -26.21 -8.02 19.96
CA SER A 247 -26.96 -8.56 21.10
C SER A 247 -26.06 -8.91 22.27
N VAL A 248 -24.88 -9.48 22.02
CA VAL A 248 -23.88 -9.78 23.07
C VAL A 248 -22.71 -8.82 22.92
N ILE A 249 -22.48 -8.04 23.96
CA ILE A 249 -21.41 -7.03 24.01
C ILE A 249 -20.59 -7.18 25.29
N SER A 250 -19.35 -6.72 25.24
CA SER A 250 -18.52 -6.61 26.44
C SER A 250 -18.87 -5.34 27.24
N GLU A 251 -18.43 -5.27 28.50
CA GLU A 251 -18.64 -4.09 29.35
C GLU A 251 -18.00 -2.84 28.75
N SER A 252 -16.78 -2.97 28.20
CA SER A 252 -16.11 -1.86 27.51
C SER A 252 -16.88 -1.41 26.27
N ALA A 253 -17.42 -2.33 25.46
CA ALA A 253 -18.23 -1.97 24.30
C ALA A 253 -19.57 -1.32 24.71
N ALA A 254 -20.21 -1.79 25.79
CA ALA A 254 -21.43 -1.20 26.32
C ALA A 254 -21.23 0.26 26.78
N ARG A 255 -20.08 0.56 27.38
CA ARG A 255 -19.70 1.91 27.78
C ARG A 255 -19.58 2.84 26.57
N LEU A 256 -18.88 2.41 25.52
CA LEU A 256 -18.77 3.18 24.28
C LEU A 256 -20.12 3.42 23.62
N GLU A 257 -20.99 2.41 23.61
CA GLU A 257 -22.33 2.57 23.06
C GLU A 257 -23.15 3.61 23.84
N SER A 258 -22.98 3.71 25.17
CA SER A 258 -23.63 4.74 25.97
C SER A 258 -23.15 6.16 25.66
N GLU A 259 -21.95 6.28 25.08
CA GLU A 259 -21.35 7.52 24.58
C GLU A 259 -21.71 7.80 23.10
N GLY A 260 -22.58 6.98 22.48
CA GLY A 260 -23.02 7.14 21.10
C GLY A 260 -22.15 6.42 20.06
N ILE A 261 -21.14 5.65 20.49
CA ILE A 261 -20.21 4.95 19.60
C ILE A 261 -20.64 3.49 19.44
N LYS A 262 -21.14 3.14 18.26
CA LYS A 262 -21.73 1.82 18.01
C LYS A 262 -20.98 1.05 16.92
N ARG A 263 -21.01 -0.28 17.05
CA ARG A 263 -20.65 -1.22 15.99
C ARG A 263 -21.90 -1.56 15.19
N GLY A 264 -22.03 -1.02 13.98
CA GLY A 264 -23.15 -1.36 13.11
C GLY A 264 -23.10 -2.81 12.63
N GLY A 265 -24.26 -3.40 12.35
CA GLY A 265 -24.40 -4.74 11.78
C GLY A 265 -25.83 -5.24 11.88
N TRP A 266 -25.98 -6.57 11.92
CA TRP A 266 -27.23 -7.29 12.17
C TRP A 266 -26.96 -8.57 12.94
N ASN A 267 -27.90 -8.96 13.80
CA ASN A 267 -27.82 -10.21 14.57
C ASN A 267 -28.48 -11.34 13.78
N TRP A 268 -27.65 -12.20 13.19
CA TRP A 268 -28.08 -13.20 12.21
C TRP A 268 -27.94 -14.62 12.75
N MET A 269 -29.00 -15.42 12.58
CA MET A 269 -28.99 -16.85 12.87
C MET A 269 -27.94 -17.55 12.01
N THR A 270 -26.81 -17.84 12.64
CA THR A 270 -25.60 -18.35 12.00
C THR A 270 -25.46 -19.84 12.30
N VAL A 271 -25.23 -20.62 11.26
CA VAL A 271 -24.94 -22.07 11.32
C VAL A 271 -23.47 -22.31 10.99
N PHE A 272 -22.80 -23.13 11.80
CA PHE A 272 -21.39 -23.49 11.61
C PHE A 272 -21.28 -24.85 10.92
N LEU A 273 -21.26 -24.83 9.59
CA LEU A 273 -21.31 -26.02 8.73
C LEU A 273 -20.35 -25.81 7.56
N ASP A 274 -19.41 -26.74 7.35
CA ASP A 274 -18.59 -26.74 6.16
C ASP A 274 -19.44 -27.26 4.98
N LEU A 275 -19.47 -26.51 3.89
CA LEU A 275 -20.10 -26.82 2.61
C LEU A 275 -19.13 -26.52 1.47
N PRO A 276 -19.32 -27.09 0.27
CA PRO A 276 -18.49 -26.75 -0.88
C PRO A 276 -18.48 -25.25 -1.22
N LEU A 277 -19.62 -24.57 -1.05
CA LEU A 277 -19.80 -23.16 -1.40
C LEU A 277 -19.29 -22.15 -0.36
N ASN A 278 -19.07 -22.56 0.89
CA ASN A 278 -18.42 -21.71 1.90
C ASN A 278 -16.97 -22.12 2.16
N PHE A 279 -16.38 -22.78 1.16
CA PHE A 279 -14.98 -23.17 1.18
C PHE A 279 -14.08 -21.92 1.26
N GLU A 280 -13.05 -22.00 2.11
CA GLU A 280 -12.19 -20.86 2.49
C GLU A 280 -13.00 -19.72 3.15
N ASP A 281 -12.72 -18.44 2.85
CA ASP A 281 -13.41 -17.29 3.45
C ASP A 281 -14.63 -16.83 2.63
N GLN A 282 -15.35 -17.76 2.00
CA GLN A 282 -16.68 -17.52 1.44
C GLN A 282 -17.74 -17.73 2.52
N ILE A 283 -18.77 -16.88 2.55
CA ILE A 283 -19.84 -16.92 3.55
C ILE A 283 -21.18 -16.94 2.81
N LEU A 284 -22.01 -17.93 3.09
CA LEU A 284 -23.36 -17.96 2.53
C LEU A 284 -24.27 -17.11 3.40
N VAL A 285 -25.00 -16.19 2.78
CA VAL A 285 -25.97 -15.31 3.45
C VAL A 285 -27.33 -15.47 2.79
N SER A 286 -28.37 -15.44 3.61
CA SER A 286 -29.75 -15.65 3.16
C SER A 286 -30.19 -14.54 2.20
N ARG A 287 -30.75 -14.92 1.05
CA ARG A 287 -31.26 -14.00 0.03
C ARG A 287 -32.32 -13.03 0.55
N ARG A 288 -33.00 -13.35 1.66
CA ARG A 288 -33.94 -12.44 2.34
C ARG A 288 -33.31 -11.11 2.75
N HIS A 289 -31.98 -11.06 2.89
CA HIS A 289 -31.24 -9.85 3.26
C HIS A 289 -30.84 -8.97 2.08
N ALA A 290 -31.14 -9.37 0.84
CA ALA A 290 -30.80 -8.59 -0.35
C ALA A 290 -31.45 -7.18 -0.36
N GLY A 291 -32.49 -6.93 0.44
CA GLY A 291 -33.10 -5.61 0.59
C GLY A 291 -32.47 -4.71 1.66
N LYS A 292 -31.51 -5.22 2.45
CA LYS A 292 -30.83 -4.42 3.48
C LYS A 292 -29.87 -3.42 2.82
N THR A 293 -29.65 -2.28 3.48
CA THR A 293 -28.79 -1.22 2.94
C THR A 293 -27.67 -0.86 3.89
N VAL A 294 -26.57 -0.34 3.35
CA VAL A 294 -25.49 0.29 4.09
C VAL A 294 -25.19 1.68 3.53
N THR A 295 -24.90 2.63 4.41
CA THR A 295 -24.63 4.02 4.08
C THR A 295 -23.15 4.37 4.26
N TYR A 296 -22.68 5.25 3.39
CA TYR A 296 -21.31 5.77 3.39
C TYR A 296 -21.35 7.26 3.14
N ASP A 297 -20.73 8.03 4.04
CA ASP A 297 -20.52 9.43 3.78
C ASP A 297 -19.31 9.61 2.84
N ARG A 298 -19.47 10.49 1.86
CA ARG A 298 -18.48 10.84 0.85
C ARG A 298 -18.40 12.34 0.72
N THR A 299 -17.22 12.88 0.98
CA THR A 299 -16.96 14.31 0.93
C THR A 299 -16.20 14.66 -0.34
N PHE A 300 -16.66 15.73 -1.01
CA PHE A 300 -16.06 16.30 -2.19
C PHE A 300 -15.65 17.74 -1.88
N THR A 301 -14.49 18.14 -2.38
CA THR A 301 -13.99 19.51 -2.27
C THR A 301 -14.14 20.21 -3.60
N VAL A 302 -14.88 21.32 -3.60
CA VAL A 302 -15.09 22.20 -4.75
C VAL A 302 -14.35 23.51 -4.46
N PHE A 303 -13.45 23.91 -5.37
CA PHE A 303 -12.68 25.15 -5.21
C PHE A 303 -13.43 26.40 -5.70
N GLY A 304 -14.49 26.22 -6.47
CA GLY A 304 -15.39 27.30 -6.89
C GLY A 304 -16.77 27.15 -6.28
N GLU A 305 -17.81 27.22 -7.11
CA GLU A 305 -19.21 27.21 -6.69
C GLU A 305 -19.80 25.79 -6.69
N GLU A 306 -20.53 25.43 -5.64
CA GLU A 306 -21.34 24.23 -5.61
C GLU A 306 -22.53 24.34 -6.59
N ALA A 307 -22.90 23.22 -7.21
CA ALA A 307 -24.01 23.12 -8.16
C ALA A 307 -25.19 22.31 -7.59
N VAL A 308 -25.15 22.03 -6.29
CA VAL A 308 -26.08 21.16 -5.56
C VAL A 308 -26.38 21.74 -4.18
N ASN A 309 -27.55 21.41 -3.64
CA ASN A 309 -28.02 21.81 -2.31
C ASN A 309 -28.24 20.57 -1.43
N PRO A 310 -28.17 20.71 -0.08
CA PRO A 310 -28.62 19.66 0.82
C PRO A 310 -30.05 19.19 0.50
N GLY A 311 -30.26 17.89 0.48
CA GLY A 311 -31.50 17.22 0.05
C GLY A 311 -31.55 16.83 -1.43
N ASP A 312 -30.56 17.25 -2.25
CA ASP A 312 -30.53 16.87 -3.66
C ASP A 312 -30.19 15.39 -3.85
N ASN A 313 -31.00 14.69 -4.64
CA ASN A 313 -30.70 13.33 -5.11
C ASN A 313 -29.69 13.37 -6.25
N ILE A 314 -28.58 12.64 -6.09
CA ILE A 314 -27.44 12.68 -6.99
C ILE A 314 -27.32 11.35 -7.74
N LEU A 315 -27.22 11.45 -9.05
CA LEU A 315 -26.91 10.31 -9.93
C LEU A 315 -25.45 10.35 -10.36
N LYS A 316 -24.89 9.17 -10.65
CA LYS A 316 -23.54 9.05 -11.23
C LYS A 316 -23.42 9.93 -12.49
N GLY A 317 -22.36 10.73 -12.56
CA GLY A 317 -22.09 11.69 -13.63
C GLY A 317 -22.63 13.10 -13.37
N ARG A 318 -23.40 13.32 -12.29
CA ARG A 318 -23.87 14.65 -11.91
C ARG A 318 -22.71 15.54 -11.47
N VAL A 319 -22.72 16.79 -11.92
CA VAL A 319 -21.80 17.83 -11.47
C VAL A 319 -22.24 18.30 -10.08
N LEU A 320 -21.35 18.17 -9.10
CA LEU A 320 -21.51 18.62 -7.71
C LEU A 320 -21.11 20.08 -7.53
N GLY A 321 -20.23 20.58 -8.39
CA GLY A 321 -19.76 21.95 -8.39
C GLY A 321 -18.79 22.20 -9.54
N ILE A 322 -18.49 23.47 -9.77
CA ILE A 322 -17.53 23.92 -10.77
C ILE A 322 -16.34 24.49 -10.03
N ASN A 323 -15.15 23.97 -10.31
CA ASN A 323 -13.92 24.51 -9.79
C ASN A 323 -13.61 25.87 -10.43
N GLU A 324 -12.71 26.67 -9.84
CA GLU A 324 -12.31 27.97 -10.39
C GLU A 324 -11.69 27.86 -11.79
N ASP A 325 -11.14 26.69 -12.11
CA ASP A 325 -10.60 26.39 -13.43
C ASP A 325 -11.65 25.95 -14.46
N GLU A 326 -12.94 26.04 -14.13
CA GLU A 326 -14.09 25.56 -14.91
C GLU A 326 -14.18 24.03 -15.01
N SER A 327 -13.27 23.26 -14.39
CA SER A 327 -13.40 21.81 -14.37
C SER A 327 -14.54 21.39 -13.45
N PRO A 328 -15.40 20.44 -13.87
CA PRO A 328 -16.49 19.98 -13.03
C PRO A 328 -15.99 19.01 -11.96
N VAL A 329 -16.49 19.17 -10.74
CA VAL A 329 -16.42 18.14 -9.71
C VAL A 329 -17.59 17.19 -9.93
N ILE A 330 -17.32 15.98 -10.40
CA ILE A 330 -18.35 15.01 -10.80
C ILE A 330 -18.50 13.93 -9.74
N PHE A 331 -19.75 13.59 -9.42
CA PHE A 331 -20.06 12.40 -8.63
C PHE A 331 -19.87 11.14 -9.49
N ASP A 332 -18.75 10.43 -9.30
CA ASP A 332 -18.37 9.27 -10.13
C ASP A 332 -18.48 7.92 -9.40
N ILE A 333 -19.30 7.84 -8.35
CA ILE A 333 -19.47 6.63 -7.56
C ILE A 333 -20.65 5.83 -8.14
N ASP A 334 -20.47 4.53 -8.37
CA ASP A 334 -21.57 3.61 -8.70
C ASP A 334 -22.23 3.16 -7.39
N CYS A 335 -23.49 3.51 -7.19
CA CYS A 335 -24.25 3.24 -5.98
C CYS A 335 -25.74 3.11 -6.31
N ASP A 336 -26.53 2.60 -5.36
CA ASP A 336 -27.97 2.44 -5.55
C ASP A 336 -28.71 3.77 -5.32
N HIS A 337 -28.23 4.58 -4.38
CA HIS A 337 -28.75 5.93 -4.12
C HIS A 337 -27.65 6.84 -3.57
N ALA A 338 -27.74 8.15 -3.83
CA ALA A 338 -26.91 9.15 -3.18
C ALA A 338 -27.69 10.45 -2.98
N GLU A 339 -27.50 11.09 -1.84
CA GLU A 339 -28.15 12.34 -1.44
C GLU A 339 -27.11 13.29 -0.86
N VAL A 340 -27.20 14.58 -1.17
CA VAL A 340 -26.38 15.61 -0.52
C VAL A 340 -26.92 15.85 0.89
N ILE A 341 -26.11 15.58 1.91
CA ILE A 341 -26.52 15.77 3.32
C ILE A 341 -26.01 17.08 3.91
N ASP A 342 -24.93 17.65 3.38
CA ASP A 342 -24.35 18.89 3.88
C ASP A 342 -23.53 19.62 2.80
N CYS A 343 -23.61 20.94 2.78
CA CYS A 343 -22.79 21.84 1.97
C CYS A 343 -22.27 22.94 2.89
N LYS A 344 -20.95 22.99 3.12
CA LYS A 344 -20.36 23.96 4.05
C LYS A 344 -19.10 24.62 3.50
N ASP A 345 -18.83 25.82 3.99
CA ASP A 345 -17.56 26.49 3.78
C ASP A 345 -16.43 25.79 4.52
N GLY A 346 -15.28 25.68 3.87
CA GLY A 346 -14.03 25.18 4.42
C GLY A 346 -12.84 25.96 3.88
N ASP A 347 -11.67 25.67 4.43
CA ASP A 347 -10.41 26.26 4.00
C ASP A 347 -9.38 25.15 3.78
N VAL A 348 -8.68 25.17 2.65
CA VAL A 348 -7.62 24.21 2.31
C VAL A 348 -6.29 24.95 2.11
N PRO A 349 -5.21 24.57 2.82
CA PRO A 349 -3.91 25.20 2.65
C PRO A 349 -3.32 24.86 1.28
N PHE A 350 -3.17 25.88 0.44
CA PHE A 350 -2.67 25.78 -0.92
C PHE A 350 -1.62 26.89 -1.15
N ASP A 351 -0.41 26.48 -1.54
CA ASP A 351 0.76 27.36 -1.74
C ASP A 351 1.11 28.29 -0.56
N GLY A 352 0.83 27.82 0.67
CA GLY A 352 1.11 28.58 1.90
C GLY A 352 0.04 29.59 2.30
N GLN A 353 -1.07 29.66 1.56
CA GLN A 353 -2.26 30.44 1.90
C GLN A 353 -3.46 29.50 2.06
N ASP A 354 -4.42 29.87 2.89
CA ASP A 354 -5.68 29.15 2.98
C ASP A 354 -6.58 29.57 1.81
N GLN A 355 -7.02 28.61 1.01
CA GLN A 355 -7.96 28.83 -0.08
C GLN A 355 -9.36 28.45 0.40
N PRO A 356 -10.36 29.34 0.23
CA PRO A 356 -11.74 29.00 0.52
C PRO A 356 -12.19 27.87 -0.40
N VAL A 357 -12.94 26.92 0.15
CA VAL A 357 -13.52 25.81 -0.60
C VAL A 357 -14.93 25.54 -0.12
N ARG A 358 -15.73 24.95 -1.01
CA ARG A 358 -17.04 24.36 -0.66
C ARG A 358 -16.86 22.87 -0.45
N ILE A 359 -17.28 22.39 0.71
CA ILE A 359 -17.24 20.99 1.10
C ILE A 359 -18.65 20.43 0.93
N VAL A 360 -18.83 19.58 -0.07
CA VAL A 360 -20.09 18.88 -0.34
C VAL A 360 -20.00 17.48 0.24
N THR A 361 -20.86 17.15 1.19
CA THR A 361 -20.94 15.82 1.79
C THR A 361 -22.20 15.11 1.29
N LEU A 362 -22.01 13.93 0.73
CA LEU A 362 -23.07 13.06 0.24
C LEU A 362 -23.16 11.82 1.11
N GLN A 363 -24.38 11.39 1.41
CA GLN A 363 -24.66 10.05 1.88
C GLN A 363 -24.87 9.14 0.67
N VAL A 364 -24.08 8.08 0.59
CA VAL A 364 -24.12 7.08 -0.50
C VAL A 364 -24.65 5.78 0.06
N VAL A 365 -25.71 5.25 -0.54
CA VAL A 365 -26.39 4.03 -0.11
C VAL A 365 -26.09 2.90 -1.08
N TYR A 366 -25.75 1.73 -0.51
CA TYR A 366 -25.62 0.48 -1.25
C TYR A 366 -26.59 -0.54 -0.68
N THR A 367 -27.27 -1.24 -1.57
CA THR A 367 -28.12 -2.38 -1.29
C THR A 367 -27.23 -3.63 -1.16
N PHE A 368 -27.52 -4.47 -0.17
CA PHE A 368 -26.74 -5.66 0.14
C PHE A 368 -26.88 -6.69 -0.99
N LYS A 369 -25.75 -7.12 -1.57
CA LYS A 369 -25.71 -8.01 -2.74
C LYS A 369 -24.52 -8.98 -2.69
N GLU A 370 -24.46 -9.92 -3.62
CA GLU A 370 -23.33 -10.84 -3.76
C GLU A 370 -21.99 -10.07 -3.91
N GLY A 371 -20.92 -10.57 -3.28
CA GLY A 371 -19.59 -9.94 -3.33
C GLY A 371 -19.30 -8.91 -2.23
N PHE A 372 -20.29 -8.56 -1.40
CA PHE A 372 -20.06 -7.80 -0.16
C PHE A 372 -19.04 -8.50 0.74
N LYS A 373 -18.15 -7.75 1.39
CA LYS A 373 -17.24 -8.30 2.42
C LYS A 373 -17.82 -8.03 3.80
N VAL A 374 -18.22 -9.09 4.49
CA VAL A 374 -18.73 -9.03 5.87
C VAL A 374 -17.70 -9.52 6.86
N THR A 375 -17.85 -9.10 8.11
CA THR A 375 -17.12 -9.63 9.26
C THR A 375 -18.06 -9.69 10.46
N ASN A 376 -17.65 -10.41 11.50
CA ASN A 376 -18.27 -10.32 12.82
C ASN A 376 -17.33 -9.66 13.83
N GLN A 377 -17.79 -9.56 15.09
CA GLN A 377 -17.01 -9.01 16.21
C GLN A 377 -15.68 -9.75 16.46
N HIS A 378 -15.60 -11.00 16.00
CA HIS A 378 -14.51 -11.94 16.23
C HIS A 378 -13.50 -11.99 15.07
N GLY A 379 -13.64 -11.11 14.08
CA GLY A 379 -12.70 -10.96 12.96
C GLY A 379 -12.75 -12.10 11.94
N ASN A 380 -13.86 -12.85 11.89
CA ASN A 380 -14.09 -13.81 10.81
C ASN A 380 -14.64 -13.08 9.58
N LYS A 381 -13.74 -12.74 8.65
CA LYS A 381 -14.06 -11.99 7.43
C LYS A 381 -14.36 -12.95 6.31
N GLY A 382 -15.26 -12.56 5.40
CA GLY A 382 -15.48 -13.30 4.18
C GLY A 382 -16.33 -12.58 3.15
N ILE A 383 -16.30 -13.11 1.93
CA ILE A 383 -17.11 -12.62 0.80
C ILE A 383 -18.47 -13.30 0.82
N VAL A 384 -19.52 -12.53 0.61
CA VAL A 384 -20.90 -12.98 0.63
C VAL A 384 -21.30 -13.64 -0.67
N ILE A 385 -21.92 -14.82 -0.57
CA ILE A 385 -22.71 -15.47 -1.60
C ILE A 385 -24.17 -15.50 -1.14
N LEU A 386 -25.10 -14.97 -1.94
CA LEU A 386 -26.51 -14.94 -1.59
C LEU A 386 -27.22 -16.24 -1.98
N GLU A 387 -27.81 -16.91 -1.00
CA GLU A 387 -28.45 -18.22 -1.14
C GLU A 387 -29.73 -18.35 -0.33
N ASP A 388 -30.59 -19.31 -0.71
CA ASP A 388 -31.67 -19.76 0.16
C ASP A 388 -31.11 -20.82 1.11
N LEU A 389 -30.99 -20.51 2.40
CA LEU A 389 -30.20 -21.34 3.32
C LEU A 389 -31.00 -22.44 4.03
N GLY A 390 -32.33 -22.33 4.05
CA GLY A 390 -33.21 -23.25 4.77
C GLY A 390 -33.45 -22.84 6.23
N THR A 391 -33.61 -23.81 7.12
CA THR A 391 -34.11 -23.62 8.49
C THR A 391 -33.33 -24.43 9.52
N VAL A 392 -33.28 -23.93 10.75
CA VAL A 392 -32.82 -24.66 11.94
C VAL A 392 -34.03 -24.99 12.82
N TYR A 393 -34.06 -26.19 13.38
CA TYR A 393 -35.03 -26.57 14.39
C TYR A 393 -34.47 -26.24 15.77
N ASP A 394 -34.89 -25.11 16.34
CA ASP A 394 -34.65 -24.74 17.73
C ASP A 394 -35.60 -25.55 18.63
N PRO A 395 -35.11 -26.39 19.56
CA PRO A 395 -35.95 -27.23 20.42
C PRO A 395 -36.94 -26.45 21.32
N VAL A 396 -36.67 -25.17 21.56
CA VAL A 396 -37.45 -24.28 22.41
C VAL A 396 -38.37 -23.38 21.59
N ARG A 397 -37.92 -22.93 20.42
CA ARG A 397 -38.60 -21.91 19.60
C ARG A 397 -39.19 -22.44 18.29
N GLY A 398 -38.94 -23.70 17.95
CA GLY A 398 -39.39 -24.32 16.72
C GLY A 398 -38.51 -23.97 15.52
N GLU A 399 -39.11 -23.89 14.34
CA GLU A 399 -38.38 -23.70 13.09
C GLU A 399 -37.99 -22.22 12.88
N ILE A 400 -36.70 -21.94 12.78
CA ILE A 400 -36.14 -20.59 12.57
C ILE A 400 -35.41 -20.59 11.22
N PRO A 401 -35.61 -19.61 10.33
CA PRO A 401 -34.87 -19.57 9.09
C PRO A 401 -33.41 -19.15 9.31
N ILE A 402 -32.50 -19.76 8.55
CA ILE A 402 -31.06 -19.52 8.63
C ILE A 402 -30.70 -18.21 7.91
N ASP A 403 -29.86 -17.41 8.53
CA ASP A 403 -29.33 -16.16 7.96
C ASP A 403 -27.95 -16.31 7.34
N VAL A 404 -27.08 -17.09 7.99
CA VAL A 404 -25.68 -17.25 7.59
C VAL A 404 -25.25 -18.71 7.73
N ILE A 405 -24.49 -19.23 6.77
CA ILE A 405 -23.70 -20.45 6.95
C ILE A 405 -22.22 -20.13 6.75
N VAL A 406 -21.41 -20.47 7.75
CA VAL A 406 -19.96 -20.24 7.75
C VAL A 406 -19.19 -21.54 8.06
N SER A 407 -17.99 -21.66 7.49
CA SER A 407 -17.09 -22.79 7.71
C SER A 407 -16.70 -22.94 9.19
N ALA A 408 -17.10 -24.07 9.79
CA ALA A 408 -16.75 -24.44 11.16
C ALA A 408 -15.24 -24.69 11.29
N LYS A 409 -14.64 -25.30 10.26
CA LYS A 409 -13.20 -25.54 10.19
C LYS A 409 -12.40 -24.24 10.19
N SER A 410 -12.88 -23.19 9.51
CA SER A 410 -12.24 -21.88 9.53
C SER A 410 -12.21 -21.29 10.94
N VAL A 411 -13.32 -21.37 11.69
CA VAL A 411 -13.39 -20.90 13.09
C VAL A 411 -12.46 -21.71 14.00
N GLN A 412 -12.46 -23.03 13.89
CA GLN A 412 -11.60 -23.94 14.67
C GLN A 412 -10.11 -23.67 14.41
N LYS A 413 -9.69 -23.58 13.14
CA LYS A 413 -8.30 -23.33 12.74
C LYS A 413 -7.82 -21.95 13.23
N ARG A 414 -8.71 -20.94 13.22
CA ARG A 414 -8.41 -19.58 13.69
C ARG A 414 -8.44 -19.45 15.21
N LYS A 415 -9.08 -20.39 15.92
CA LYS A 415 -9.34 -20.39 17.36
C LYS A 415 -10.13 -19.14 17.81
N ASN A 416 -11.17 -18.80 17.06
CA ASN A 416 -12.07 -17.68 17.35
C ASN A 416 -13.27 -18.17 18.19
N PHE A 417 -13.00 -18.79 19.35
CA PHE A 417 -14.05 -19.47 20.13
C PHE A 417 -15.08 -18.51 20.72
N GLY A 418 -14.74 -17.24 20.90
CA GLY A 418 -15.70 -16.21 21.29
C GLY A 418 -16.91 -16.14 20.36
N GLN A 419 -16.75 -16.43 19.06
CA GLN A 419 -17.88 -16.47 18.11
C GLN A 419 -18.85 -17.62 18.41
N ILE A 420 -18.32 -18.78 18.82
CA ILE A 420 -19.14 -19.92 19.22
C ILE A 420 -19.85 -19.61 20.54
N LEU A 421 -19.16 -18.97 21.49
CA LEU A 421 -19.74 -18.56 22.76
C LEU A 421 -20.82 -17.49 22.59
N GLU A 422 -20.66 -16.53 21.67
CA GLU A 422 -21.70 -15.57 21.27
C GLU A 422 -22.94 -16.31 20.77
N ALA A 423 -22.77 -17.24 19.82
CA ALA A 423 -23.88 -18.04 19.30
C ALA A 423 -24.61 -18.84 20.39
N MET A 424 -23.88 -19.46 21.33
CA MET A 424 -24.49 -20.19 22.43
C MET A 424 -25.21 -19.26 23.41
N ALA A 425 -24.63 -18.11 23.74
CA ALA A 425 -25.24 -17.14 24.65
C ALA A 425 -26.56 -16.59 24.11
N THR A 426 -26.60 -16.25 22.81
CA THR A 426 -27.83 -15.79 22.16
C THR A 426 -28.86 -16.90 21.99
N LEU A 427 -28.43 -18.15 21.71
CA LEU A 427 -29.35 -19.29 21.67
C LEU A 427 -30.06 -19.50 23.02
N ILE A 428 -29.28 -19.46 24.11
CA ILE A 428 -29.78 -19.62 25.48
C ILE A 428 -30.73 -18.47 25.87
N ASN A 429 -30.37 -17.21 25.61
CA ASN A 429 -31.18 -16.06 26.05
C ASN A 429 -32.27 -15.63 25.05
N GLY A 430 -32.27 -16.14 23.82
CA GLY A 430 -33.24 -15.74 22.78
C GLY A 430 -32.89 -14.47 22.02
N ASN A 431 -31.60 -14.24 21.77
CA ASN A 431 -31.08 -13.04 21.10
C ASN A 431 -31.41 -11.73 21.83
N GLU A 432 -31.69 -11.79 23.13
CA GLU A 432 -31.85 -10.61 23.97
C GLU A 432 -30.49 -9.95 24.22
N ARG A 433 -30.51 -8.67 24.57
CA ARG A 433 -29.27 -7.93 24.85
C ARG A 433 -28.60 -8.44 26.12
N MET A 434 -27.31 -8.74 26.03
CA MET A 434 -26.47 -9.24 27.11
C MET A 434 -25.15 -8.48 27.16
N VAL A 435 -24.79 -7.99 28.35
CA VAL A 435 -23.46 -7.45 28.62
C VAL A 435 -22.66 -8.50 29.39
N VAL A 436 -21.47 -8.84 28.89
CA VAL A 436 -20.55 -9.78 29.55
C VAL A 436 -19.29 -9.06 30.04
N PRO A 437 -18.71 -9.47 31.18
CA PRO A 437 -17.42 -8.94 31.62
C PRO A 437 -16.33 -9.11 30.56
N ASP A 438 -15.45 -8.12 30.43
CA ASP A 438 -14.39 -8.12 29.41
C ASP A 438 -13.44 -9.32 29.56
N ASP A 439 -13.23 -9.80 30.79
CA ASP A 439 -12.35 -10.91 31.16
C ASP A 439 -13.11 -12.18 31.55
N ILE A 440 -14.36 -12.33 31.10
CA ILE A 440 -15.15 -13.53 31.38
C ILE A 440 -14.41 -14.80 30.93
N HIS A 441 -14.45 -15.83 31.78
CA HIS A 441 -13.92 -17.16 31.50
C HIS A 441 -15.06 -18.17 31.48
N VAL A 442 -15.20 -18.89 30.37
CA VAL A 442 -16.27 -19.86 30.16
C VAL A 442 -15.69 -21.22 29.80
N THR A 443 -16.00 -22.25 30.59
CA THR A 443 -15.61 -23.63 30.30
C THR A 443 -16.68 -24.34 29.47
N THR A 444 -16.27 -25.34 28.67
CA THR A 444 -17.21 -26.15 27.88
C THR A 444 -18.30 -26.76 28.76
N GLU A 445 -17.97 -27.27 29.95
CA GLU A 445 -18.96 -27.87 30.87
C GLU A 445 -19.96 -26.85 31.42
N GLN A 446 -19.55 -25.60 31.65
CA GLN A 446 -20.48 -24.52 32.00
C GLN A 446 -21.46 -24.23 30.85
N VAL A 447 -20.99 -24.21 29.60
CA VAL A 447 -21.85 -24.05 28.43
C VAL A 447 -22.85 -25.20 28.34
N LYS A 448 -22.39 -26.45 28.47
CA LYS A 448 -23.25 -27.64 28.45
C LYS A 448 -24.33 -27.61 29.53
N ALA A 449 -23.98 -27.20 30.74
CA ALA A 449 -24.92 -27.08 31.85
C ALA A 449 -25.98 -26.00 31.57
N LYS A 450 -25.58 -24.83 31.04
CA LYS A 450 -26.52 -23.76 30.69
C LYS A 450 -27.43 -24.14 29.51
N LEU A 451 -26.89 -24.81 28.48
CA LEU A 451 -27.68 -25.34 27.36
C LEU A 451 -28.75 -26.31 27.86
N ALA A 452 -28.36 -27.30 28.67
CA ALA A 452 -29.30 -28.27 29.23
C ALA A 452 -30.38 -27.60 30.10
N ALA A 453 -30.00 -26.61 30.92
CA ALA A 453 -30.94 -25.85 31.74
C ALA A 453 -31.93 -25.02 30.90
N ALA A 454 -31.51 -24.57 29.71
CA ALA A 454 -32.33 -23.84 28.76
C ALA A 454 -33.11 -24.74 27.77
N GLY A 455 -33.03 -26.07 27.91
CA GLY A 455 -33.76 -27.02 27.07
C GLY A 455 -33.05 -27.46 25.78
N TYR A 456 -31.76 -27.15 25.63
CA TYR A 456 -30.96 -27.51 24.46
C TYR A 456 -30.08 -28.76 24.67
N PRO A 457 -29.69 -29.45 23.60
CA PRO A 457 -28.72 -30.55 23.66
C PRO A 457 -27.38 -30.09 24.25
N LYS A 458 -26.76 -30.94 25.09
CA LYS A 458 -25.44 -30.69 25.67
C LYS A 458 -24.34 -30.63 24.60
N GLU A 459 -24.54 -31.21 23.44
CA GLU A 459 -23.58 -31.14 22.33
C GLU A 459 -23.56 -29.77 21.64
N GLY A 460 -24.52 -28.89 21.96
CA GLY A 460 -24.63 -27.54 21.40
C GLY A 460 -25.05 -27.49 19.94
N THR A 461 -25.51 -28.61 19.39
CA THR A 461 -25.99 -28.72 18.01
C THR A 461 -27.51 -28.73 17.96
N CYS A 462 -28.06 -28.21 16.86
CA CYS A 462 -29.47 -28.33 16.52
C CYS A 462 -29.62 -29.00 15.14
N PRO A 463 -30.78 -29.62 14.85
CA PRO A 463 -31.10 -30.11 13.51
C PRO A 463 -31.22 -28.93 12.53
N VAL A 464 -30.55 -29.03 11.39
CA VAL A 464 -30.50 -28.00 10.33
C VAL A 464 -30.95 -28.63 9.02
N ARG A 465 -31.89 -28.00 8.33
CA ARG A 465 -32.31 -28.36 6.97
C ARG A 465 -31.86 -27.28 6.00
N THR A 466 -31.05 -27.65 5.03
CA THR A 466 -30.56 -26.77 3.96
C THR A 466 -30.83 -27.39 2.58
N PRO A 467 -30.72 -26.65 1.47
CA PRO A 467 -30.79 -27.25 0.14
C PRO A 467 -29.72 -28.33 -0.12
N TRP A 468 -28.61 -28.33 0.64
CA TRP A 468 -27.53 -29.31 0.52
C TRP A 468 -27.72 -30.55 1.39
N GLY A 469 -28.79 -30.60 2.20
CA GLY A 469 -29.12 -31.76 3.03
C GLY A 469 -29.55 -31.39 4.45
N ASN A 470 -29.75 -32.43 5.26
CA ASN A 470 -30.06 -32.33 6.69
C ASN A 470 -28.79 -32.60 7.52
N PHE A 471 -28.55 -31.78 8.53
CA PHE A 471 -27.32 -31.77 9.32
C PHE A 471 -27.63 -31.57 10.81
N GLU A 472 -26.66 -31.88 11.67
CA GLU A 472 -26.64 -31.49 13.09
C GLU A 472 -25.47 -30.53 13.28
N SER A 473 -25.74 -29.26 13.63
CA SER A 473 -24.71 -28.23 13.64
C SER A 473 -24.90 -27.21 14.78
N ILE A 474 -23.79 -26.61 15.22
CA ILE A 474 -23.82 -25.47 16.13
C ILE A 474 -24.51 -24.30 15.43
N CYS A 475 -25.42 -23.64 16.15
CA CYS A 475 -26.13 -22.46 15.66
C CYS A 475 -26.41 -21.43 16.75
N GLY A 476 -26.67 -20.20 16.35
CA GLY A 476 -27.11 -19.12 17.23
C GLY A 476 -27.02 -17.76 16.53
N TRP A 477 -27.53 -16.70 17.15
CA TRP A 477 -27.42 -15.36 16.60
C TRP A 477 -26.03 -14.79 16.84
N VAL A 478 -25.38 -14.36 15.76
CA VAL A 478 -24.03 -13.78 15.75
C VAL A 478 -24.13 -12.41 15.08
N HIS A 479 -23.40 -11.42 15.59
CA HIS A 479 -23.43 -10.07 15.01
C HIS A 479 -22.49 -9.96 13.80
N TRP A 480 -23.06 -9.68 12.63
CA TRP A 480 -22.34 -9.51 11.36
C TRP A 480 -22.53 -8.11 10.80
N GLY A 481 -21.49 -7.53 10.20
CA GLY A 481 -21.58 -6.23 9.55
C GLY A 481 -20.68 -6.09 8.33
N VAL A 482 -20.98 -5.10 7.50
CA VAL A 482 -20.28 -4.85 6.23
C VAL A 482 -19.01 -4.06 6.46
N THR A 483 -17.92 -4.52 5.84
CA THR A 483 -16.62 -3.82 5.83
C THR A 483 -16.30 -3.22 4.48
N LYS A 484 -16.79 -3.83 3.39
CA LYS A 484 -16.49 -3.44 2.01
C LYS A 484 -17.63 -3.79 1.07
N THR A 485 -17.87 -2.94 0.07
CA THR A 485 -18.83 -3.20 -1.01
C THR A 485 -18.09 -3.70 -2.27
N PRO A 486 -18.73 -4.51 -3.12
CA PRO A 486 -18.11 -5.03 -4.34
C PRO A 486 -17.84 -3.95 -5.40
N GLU A 487 -18.60 -2.85 -5.39
CA GLU A 487 -18.40 -1.69 -6.27
C GLU A 487 -17.01 -1.08 -6.13
N GLU A 488 -16.47 -1.04 -4.90
CA GLU A 488 -15.10 -0.56 -4.64
C GLU A 488 -14.03 -1.41 -5.34
N GLN A 489 -14.37 -2.61 -5.84
CA GLN A 489 -13.45 -3.55 -6.47
C GLN A 489 -13.51 -3.59 -7.99
N LEU A 490 -14.45 -2.90 -8.62
CA LEU A 490 -14.57 -2.83 -10.08
C LEU A 490 -13.60 -1.80 -10.69
N TRP A 491 -13.34 -1.92 -12.00
CA TRP A 491 -12.96 -0.77 -12.82
C TRP A 491 -14.22 -0.12 -13.41
N GLU A 492 -14.19 1.20 -13.56
CA GLU A 492 -15.22 1.93 -14.27
C GLU A 492 -15.13 1.69 -15.78
N LYS A 493 -16.27 1.77 -16.47
CA LYS A 493 -16.40 1.42 -17.90
C LYS A 493 -15.47 2.21 -18.84
N LYS A 494 -14.99 3.41 -18.45
CA LYS A 494 -14.06 4.25 -19.24
C LYS A 494 -12.59 4.18 -18.78
N ASP A 495 -12.33 3.48 -17.69
CA ASP A 495 -11.05 3.51 -16.98
C ASP A 495 -9.89 2.97 -17.79
N VAL A 496 -10.07 1.79 -18.39
CA VAL A 496 -8.99 1.08 -19.08
C VAL A 496 -8.56 1.78 -20.37
N THR A 497 -9.37 2.72 -20.86
CA THR A 497 -9.05 3.64 -21.96
C THR A 497 -8.65 5.03 -21.49
N ALA A 498 -8.84 5.37 -20.21
CA ALA A 498 -8.52 6.70 -19.68
C ALA A 498 -7.03 6.96 -19.76
N THR A 499 -6.67 8.12 -20.30
CA THR A 499 -5.30 8.58 -20.43
C THR A 499 -5.05 9.79 -19.54
N ASN A 500 -3.82 9.95 -19.06
CA ASN A 500 -3.39 11.21 -18.47
C ASN A 500 -3.27 12.31 -19.55
N GLN A 501 -2.89 13.53 -19.13
CA GLN A 501 -2.65 14.67 -20.02
C GLN A 501 -1.60 14.41 -21.12
N ARG A 502 -0.80 13.34 -20.99
CA ARG A 502 0.21 12.91 -21.97
C ARG A 502 -0.29 11.80 -22.90
N GLY A 503 -1.57 11.44 -22.87
CA GLY A 503 -2.13 10.35 -23.69
C GLY A 503 -1.73 8.95 -23.22
N LEU A 504 -1.12 8.80 -22.05
CA LEU A 504 -0.72 7.49 -21.50
C LEU A 504 -1.85 6.92 -20.64
N ARG A 505 -2.20 5.66 -20.88
CA ARG A 505 -3.22 4.96 -20.10
C ARG A 505 -2.83 4.88 -18.63
N ILE A 506 -3.77 5.23 -17.75
CA ILE A 506 -3.56 5.25 -16.31
C ILE A 506 -4.11 4.02 -15.58
N ARG A 507 -5.11 3.33 -16.15
CA ARG A 507 -5.72 2.10 -15.61
C ARG A 507 -5.61 0.94 -16.63
N GLY A 508 -6.20 -0.21 -16.31
CA GLY A 508 -6.01 -1.50 -17.01
C GLY A 508 -5.02 -2.44 -16.31
N ASN A 509 -5.09 -3.74 -16.63
CA ASN A 509 -4.26 -4.75 -15.96
C ASN A 509 -2.78 -4.48 -16.23
N LYS A 510 -1.97 -4.46 -15.16
CA LYS A 510 -0.53 -4.21 -15.28
C LYS A 510 0.20 -5.53 -15.44
N VAL A 511 0.38 -5.95 -16.69
CA VAL A 511 1.15 -7.14 -17.05
C VAL A 511 2.64 -6.79 -16.99
N SER A 512 3.33 -7.17 -15.92
CA SER A 512 4.76 -6.94 -15.72
C SER A 512 5.61 -8.08 -16.28
N THR A 513 6.93 -7.99 -16.14
CA THR A 513 7.86 -9.08 -16.51
C THR A 513 7.53 -10.41 -15.85
N ILE A 514 6.85 -10.42 -14.69
CA ILE A 514 6.48 -11.66 -13.99
C ILE A 514 5.29 -12.34 -14.67
N GLU A 515 4.25 -11.57 -15.00
CA GLU A 515 3.09 -12.09 -15.72
C GLU A 515 3.47 -12.46 -17.17
N LEU A 516 4.33 -11.68 -17.82
CA LEU A 516 4.88 -12.03 -19.14
C LEU A 516 5.69 -13.33 -19.10
N LYS A 517 6.46 -13.55 -18.02
CA LYS A 517 7.18 -14.80 -17.80
C LYS A 517 6.22 -15.97 -17.61
N ALA A 518 5.22 -15.81 -16.75
CA ALA A 518 4.16 -16.80 -16.53
C ALA A 518 3.48 -17.20 -17.85
N MET A 519 3.09 -16.22 -18.67
CA MET A 519 2.50 -16.46 -19.98
C MET A 519 3.49 -17.15 -20.94
N THR A 520 4.76 -16.76 -20.95
CA THR A 520 5.79 -17.43 -21.75
C THR A 520 5.97 -18.89 -21.33
N THR A 521 5.86 -19.19 -20.04
CA THR A 521 5.88 -20.57 -19.52
C THR A 521 4.60 -21.32 -19.86
N LEU A 522 3.45 -20.65 -19.96
CA LEU A 522 2.16 -21.24 -20.38
C LEU A 522 2.02 -21.46 -21.89
N PHE A 523 2.65 -20.64 -22.73
CA PHE A 523 2.44 -20.68 -24.18
C PHE A 523 3.71 -21.05 -24.97
N GLY A 524 4.87 -20.91 -24.34
CA GLY A 524 6.18 -21.07 -24.98
C GLY A 524 6.74 -19.76 -25.55
N PRO A 525 7.99 -19.78 -26.03
CA PRO A 525 8.62 -18.64 -26.68
C PRO A 525 7.89 -18.26 -27.97
N GLY A 526 7.80 -16.95 -28.25
CA GLY A 526 7.14 -16.46 -29.47
C GLY A 526 5.60 -16.43 -29.42
N SER A 527 5.03 -16.66 -28.23
CA SER A 527 3.59 -16.63 -27.97
C SER A 527 2.87 -15.45 -28.63
N LYS A 528 1.76 -15.75 -29.28
CA LYS A 528 0.88 -14.76 -29.92
C LYS A 528 0.15 -13.91 -28.88
N VAL A 529 -0.24 -14.51 -27.75
CA VAL A 529 -0.78 -13.84 -26.56
C VAL A 529 0.21 -12.79 -26.04
N VAL A 530 1.48 -13.17 -25.83
CA VAL A 530 2.53 -12.25 -25.35
C VAL A 530 2.79 -11.13 -26.38
N LYS A 531 2.82 -11.45 -27.68
CA LYS A 531 3.00 -10.44 -28.74
C LYS A 531 1.87 -9.40 -28.74
N GLU A 532 0.63 -9.83 -28.57
CA GLU A 532 -0.50 -8.91 -28.50
C GLU A 532 -0.35 -7.96 -27.30
N ILE A 533 -0.02 -8.47 -26.12
CA ILE A 533 0.20 -7.62 -24.94
C ILE A 533 1.29 -6.58 -25.22
N LEU A 534 2.44 -7.02 -25.73
CA LEU A 534 3.56 -6.13 -26.00
C LEU A 534 3.24 -5.05 -27.06
N SER A 535 2.30 -5.31 -27.97
CA SER A 535 1.83 -4.31 -28.95
C SER A 535 1.15 -3.09 -28.31
N HIS A 536 0.69 -3.21 -27.06
CA HIS A 536 0.06 -2.13 -26.31
C HIS A 536 1.05 -1.34 -25.43
N ARG A 537 2.37 -1.53 -25.56
CA ARG A 537 3.36 -0.77 -24.78
C ARG A 537 3.23 0.74 -25.03
N GLN A 538 3.48 1.53 -23.98
CA GLN A 538 3.34 2.99 -23.99
C GLN A 538 4.48 3.65 -23.22
N GLY A 539 4.65 4.98 -23.34
CA GLY A 539 5.65 5.74 -22.57
C GLY A 539 7.10 5.57 -23.04
N LEU A 540 7.31 4.99 -24.22
CA LEU A 540 8.65 4.78 -24.80
C LEU A 540 9.41 6.10 -25.00
N GLU A 541 8.76 7.09 -25.60
CA GLU A 541 9.35 8.41 -25.85
C GLU A 541 9.73 9.12 -24.54
N GLU A 542 8.88 9.06 -23.50
CA GLU A 542 9.21 9.63 -22.18
C GLU A 542 10.47 9.02 -21.57
N VAL A 543 10.69 7.71 -21.75
CA VAL A 543 11.90 7.03 -21.27
C VAL A 543 13.11 7.41 -22.13
N ARG A 544 12.99 7.40 -23.46
CA ARG A 544 14.08 7.75 -24.39
C ARG A 544 14.57 9.16 -24.15
N GLU A 545 13.65 10.11 -24.05
CA GLU A 545 14.00 11.51 -23.86
C GLU A 545 14.69 11.77 -22.52
N ARG A 546 14.26 11.10 -21.44
CA ARG A 546 14.96 11.15 -20.14
C ARG A 546 16.35 10.50 -20.20
N LEU A 547 16.51 9.42 -20.95
CA LEU A 547 17.82 8.82 -21.19
C LEU A 547 18.73 9.77 -21.98
N ASP A 548 18.16 10.57 -22.90
CA ASP A 548 18.93 11.56 -23.65
C ASP A 548 19.40 12.74 -22.79
N ILE A 549 18.62 13.15 -21.79
CA ILE A 549 19.08 14.09 -20.75
C ILE A 549 20.32 13.52 -20.04
N VAL A 550 20.26 12.26 -19.63
CA VAL A 550 21.37 11.59 -18.93
C VAL A 550 22.58 11.36 -19.85
N ARG A 551 22.36 11.03 -21.12
CA ARG A 551 23.42 10.90 -22.15
C ARG A 551 24.17 12.20 -22.39
N GLY A 552 23.53 13.35 -22.21
CA GLY A 552 24.19 14.64 -22.26
C GLY A 552 25.35 14.77 -21.27
N MET A 553 25.29 14.09 -20.12
CA MET A 553 26.38 14.02 -19.13
C MET A 553 27.61 13.23 -19.65
N ALA A 554 27.40 12.35 -20.63
CA ALA A 554 28.45 11.61 -21.32
C ALA A 554 28.95 12.32 -22.60
N GLY A 555 28.49 13.55 -22.86
CA GLY A 555 28.80 14.28 -24.10
C GLY A 555 28.03 13.77 -25.33
N LEU A 556 27.00 12.94 -25.14
CA LEU A 556 26.20 12.36 -26.22
C LEU A 556 24.92 13.18 -26.44
N TYR A 557 24.89 13.95 -27.52
CA TYR A 557 23.81 14.87 -27.86
C TYR A 557 23.02 14.44 -29.10
N ARG A 558 21.76 14.88 -29.20
CA ARG A 558 20.91 14.72 -30.39
C ARG A 558 21.25 15.82 -31.40
N ASP A 559 21.49 15.44 -32.65
CA ASP A 559 21.91 16.36 -33.72
C ASP A 559 20.86 17.42 -34.10
N ASN A 560 19.59 17.21 -33.73
CA ASN A 560 18.44 17.96 -34.22
C ASN A 560 17.80 18.91 -33.18
N LEU A 561 18.43 19.13 -32.02
CA LEU A 561 17.94 20.10 -31.03
C LEU A 561 18.78 21.38 -31.03
N PRO A 562 18.16 22.58 -30.97
CA PRO A 562 18.90 23.84 -30.96
C PRO A 562 19.66 24.02 -29.65
N LEU A 563 20.85 24.61 -29.73
CA LEU A 563 21.59 25.12 -28.57
C LEU A 563 21.16 26.56 -28.30
N VAL A 564 20.84 26.87 -27.04
CA VAL A 564 20.30 28.16 -26.62
C VAL A 564 21.03 28.68 -25.39
N GLU A 565 21.15 30.00 -25.33
CA GLU A 565 21.68 30.69 -24.15
C GLU A 565 20.62 30.76 -23.04
N PRO A 566 21.03 30.83 -21.76
CA PRO A 566 20.11 30.95 -20.63
C PRO A 566 19.11 32.11 -20.73
N ASP A 567 19.50 33.20 -21.37
CA ASP A 567 18.66 34.40 -21.54
C ASP A 567 17.50 34.18 -22.53
N ALA A 568 17.46 33.03 -23.22
CA ALA A 568 16.31 32.62 -24.02
C ALA A 568 15.09 32.25 -23.16
N PHE A 569 15.24 32.05 -21.85
CA PHE A 569 14.16 31.73 -20.93
C PHE A 569 14.00 32.78 -19.84
N CYS A 570 12.74 33.05 -19.49
CA CYS A 570 12.42 33.67 -18.21
C CYS A 570 12.48 32.62 -17.08
N TYR A 571 12.90 33.01 -15.88
CA TYR A 571 12.78 32.17 -14.69
C TYR A 571 11.94 32.87 -13.62
N LYS A 572 11.39 32.08 -12.70
CA LYS A 572 10.62 32.58 -11.54
C LYS A 572 11.43 32.37 -10.26
N PRO A 573 11.66 33.42 -9.44
CA PRO A 573 12.41 33.28 -8.20
C PRO A 573 11.76 32.28 -7.24
N ALA A 574 12.58 31.50 -6.53
CA ALA A 574 12.13 30.44 -5.62
C ALA A 574 11.15 30.91 -4.50
N GLY A 575 11.07 32.22 -4.25
CA GLY A 575 10.15 32.82 -3.26
C GLY A 575 8.70 32.96 -3.71
N MET A 576 8.38 32.80 -5.00
CA MET A 576 7.05 33.10 -5.58
C MET A 576 6.02 31.95 -5.52
N GLY A 577 6.34 30.83 -4.87
CA GLY A 577 5.42 29.69 -4.76
C GLY A 577 5.62 28.64 -5.85
N THR A 578 4.87 27.53 -5.76
CA THR A 578 4.96 26.38 -6.69
C THR A 578 3.88 26.37 -7.78
N PHE A 579 2.95 27.31 -7.70
CA PHE A 579 1.80 27.45 -8.58
C PHE A 579 1.80 28.82 -9.26
N HIS A 580 1.50 28.84 -10.56
CA HIS A 580 1.57 30.05 -11.39
C HIS A 580 0.32 30.24 -12.25
N THR A 581 0.09 31.46 -12.73
CA THR A 581 -0.91 31.70 -13.79
C THR A 581 -0.34 31.34 -15.17
N VAL A 582 -1.19 31.26 -16.20
CA VAL A 582 -0.76 31.01 -17.58
C VAL A 582 0.22 32.08 -18.04
N GLU A 583 -0.11 33.36 -17.81
CA GLU A 583 0.73 34.52 -18.13
C GLU A 583 2.04 34.47 -17.36
N GLY A 584 1.99 33.97 -16.12
CA GLY A 584 3.16 33.74 -15.29
C GLY A 584 4.13 32.71 -15.88
N LEU A 585 3.68 31.79 -16.74
CA LEU A 585 4.56 30.77 -17.33
C LEU A 585 5.10 31.14 -18.72
N VAL A 586 4.58 32.19 -19.36
CA VAL A 586 5.02 32.62 -20.69
C VAL A 586 6.52 32.91 -20.70
N GLY A 587 7.22 32.35 -21.68
CA GLY A 587 8.67 32.50 -21.85
C GLY A 587 9.51 31.67 -20.88
N THR A 588 8.90 30.94 -19.94
CA THR A 588 9.65 30.09 -18.99
C THR A 588 9.96 28.70 -19.55
N VAL A 589 10.78 27.92 -18.84
CA VAL A 589 10.98 26.49 -19.15
C VAL A 589 9.72 25.63 -19.01
N ALA A 590 8.63 26.13 -18.44
CA ALA A 590 7.36 25.43 -18.40
C ALA A 590 6.43 25.80 -19.58
N ASP A 591 6.80 26.82 -20.36
CA ASP A 591 6.04 27.24 -21.53
C ASP A 591 6.11 26.17 -22.63
N GLY A 592 4.95 25.69 -23.06
CA GLY A 592 4.84 24.65 -24.09
C GLY A 592 5.19 25.15 -25.50
N GLU A 593 5.08 26.45 -25.75
CA GLU A 593 5.38 27.07 -27.04
C GLU A 593 6.88 27.33 -27.20
N MET A 594 7.60 27.50 -26.09
CA MET A 594 9.05 27.66 -26.09
C MET A 594 9.72 26.32 -26.36
N PHE A 595 10.39 26.16 -27.51
CA PHE A 595 11.12 24.95 -27.90
C PHE A 595 10.28 23.67 -27.69
N PRO A 596 9.20 23.45 -28.44
CA PRO A 596 8.24 22.36 -28.20
C PRO A 596 8.88 20.97 -28.29
N GLN A 597 9.92 20.81 -29.10
CA GLN A 597 10.68 19.56 -29.26
C GLN A 597 11.85 19.42 -28.26
N GLY A 598 12.08 20.42 -27.41
CA GLY A 598 13.23 20.54 -26.51
C GLY A 598 14.39 21.34 -27.12
N CYS A 599 15.42 21.59 -26.32
CA CYS A 599 16.64 22.30 -26.71
C CYS A 599 17.81 21.92 -25.78
N TYR A 600 19.02 22.36 -26.12
CA TYR A 600 20.18 22.33 -25.23
C TYR A 600 20.38 23.71 -24.62
N LEU A 601 20.48 23.79 -23.30
CA LEU A 601 20.85 24.99 -22.56
C LEU A 601 22.37 25.03 -22.40
N GLN A 602 23.02 26.08 -22.92
CA GLN A 602 24.45 26.33 -22.73
C GLN A 602 24.74 26.67 -21.26
N LEU A 603 25.74 26.01 -20.67
CA LEU A 603 26.22 26.29 -19.31
C LEU A 603 27.35 27.33 -19.34
N PRO A 604 27.51 28.14 -18.28
CA PRO A 604 28.56 29.16 -18.20
C PRO A 604 29.97 28.59 -18.03
N PHE A 605 30.10 27.32 -17.67
CA PHE A 605 31.37 26.61 -17.51
C PHE A 605 31.21 25.14 -17.87
N ARG A 606 32.34 24.46 -18.09
CA ARG A 606 32.37 23.01 -18.33
C ARG A 606 32.32 22.25 -17.02
N LEU A 607 31.56 21.17 -17.00
CA LEU A 607 31.48 20.23 -15.89
C LEU A 607 32.28 18.97 -16.22
N LEU A 608 32.90 18.40 -15.20
CA LEU A 608 33.73 17.20 -15.28
C LEU A 608 33.17 16.12 -14.36
N VAL A 609 33.04 14.92 -14.90
CA VAL A 609 32.69 13.71 -14.15
C VAL A 609 33.83 12.72 -14.31
N SER A 610 34.37 12.25 -13.20
CA SER A 610 35.45 11.26 -13.18
C SER A 610 34.96 9.96 -12.57
N ILE A 611 35.06 8.89 -13.37
CA ILE A 611 34.77 7.54 -12.94
C ILE A 611 36.11 6.81 -12.73
N PRO A 612 36.55 6.59 -11.49
CA PRO A 612 37.80 5.88 -11.23
C PRO A 612 37.67 4.39 -11.60
N ASP A 613 38.78 3.79 -12.06
CA ASP A 613 38.87 2.34 -12.30
C ASP A 613 38.56 1.55 -11.02
N ASP A 614 39.07 2.03 -9.87
CA ASP A 614 38.68 1.56 -8.55
C ASP A 614 37.39 2.25 -8.09
N ARG A 615 36.27 1.55 -8.31
CA ARG A 615 34.93 2.02 -7.93
C ARG A 615 34.74 2.24 -6.42
N SER A 616 35.65 1.78 -5.55
CA SER A 616 35.59 2.07 -4.11
C SER A 616 35.82 3.56 -3.79
N LYS A 617 36.50 4.29 -4.68
CA LYS A 617 36.77 5.73 -4.55
C LYS A 617 35.58 6.63 -4.84
N GLY A 618 34.47 6.07 -5.34
CA GLY A 618 33.27 6.81 -5.71
C GLY A 618 33.42 7.63 -7.00
N ILE A 619 32.30 8.00 -7.61
CA ILE A 619 32.30 8.90 -8.77
C ILE A 619 32.48 10.32 -8.26
N GLN A 620 33.34 11.09 -8.94
CA GLN A 620 33.61 12.49 -8.58
C GLN A 620 32.99 13.42 -9.62
N GLU A 621 32.32 14.47 -9.14
CA GLU A 621 31.60 15.46 -9.94
C GLU A 621 32.12 16.85 -9.58
N THR A 622 32.60 17.62 -10.56
CA THR A 622 33.18 18.95 -10.33
C THR A 622 33.08 19.85 -11.56
N ILE A 623 33.61 21.06 -11.46
CA ILE A 623 33.83 21.98 -12.58
C ILE A 623 35.17 21.62 -13.23
N ALA A 624 35.23 21.58 -14.56
CA ALA A 624 36.46 21.25 -15.29
C ALA A 624 37.49 22.36 -15.12
N SER A 625 38.67 22.02 -14.62
CA SER A 625 39.85 22.90 -14.49
C SER A 625 41.12 22.05 -14.57
N GLU A 626 42.27 22.65 -14.90
CA GLU A 626 43.56 21.92 -14.92
C GLU A 626 43.84 21.21 -13.58
N ASP A 627 43.63 21.93 -12.47
CA ASP A 627 43.73 21.36 -11.11
C ASP A 627 42.82 20.15 -10.91
N ALA A 628 41.60 20.16 -11.47
CA ALA A 628 40.65 19.05 -11.31
C ALA A 628 41.17 17.76 -11.97
N TYR A 629 41.83 17.84 -13.14
CA TYR A 629 42.42 16.65 -13.78
C TYR A 629 43.60 16.10 -12.96
N GLU A 630 44.44 16.97 -12.39
CA GLU A 630 45.58 16.54 -11.59
C GLU A 630 45.15 15.82 -10.30
N HIS A 631 44.07 16.28 -9.65
CA HIS A 631 43.56 15.70 -8.40
C HIS A 631 42.79 14.38 -8.60
N MET A 632 42.36 14.05 -9.83
CA MET A 632 41.49 12.90 -10.11
C MET A 632 42.22 11.58 -10.38
N GLY A 633 43.56 11.60 -10.43
CA GLY A 633 44.41 10.42 -10.47
C GLY A 633 44.52 9.73 -11.84
N ILE A 634 45.64 9.04 -12.06
CA ILE A 634 45.93 8.30 -13.30
C ILE A 634 45.09 7.00 -13.30
N GLY A 635 44.20 6.83 -14.30
CA GLY A 635 43.32 5.66 -14.43
C GLY A 635 41.84 5.93 -14.14
N ALA A 636 41.31 7.09 -14.52
CA ALA A 636 39.88 7.39 -14.46
C ALA A 636 39.33 7.69 -15.85
N ARG A 637 38.07 7.34 -16.10
CA ARG A 637 37.32 7.77 -17.29
C ARG A 637 36.72 9.13 -17.01
N HIS A 638 37.07 10.11 -17.83
CA HIS A 638 36.61 11.49 -17.71
C HIS A 638 35.51 11.77 -18.73
N PHE A 639 34.44 12.43 -18.29
CA PHE A 639 33.36 12.91 -19.13
C PHE A 639 33.18 14.40 -18.89
N GLU A 640 33.23 15.17 -19.96
CA GLU A 640 33.01 16.61 -19.93
C GLU A 640 31.71 16.96 -20.64
N PHE A 641 31.01 17.95 -20.10
CA PHE A 641 29.85 18.52 -20.76
C PHE A 641 29.70 20.00 -20.39
N ASP A 642 29.18 20.78 -21.34
CA ASP A 642 29.01 22.23 -21.23
C ASP A 642 27.58 22.67 -21.50
N ARG A 643 26.66 21.70 -21.64
CA ARG A 643 25.25 21.94 -21.94
C ARG A 643 24.38 20.87 -21.31
N ILE A 644 23.15 21.23 -20.98
CA ILE A 644 22.12 20.29 -20.49
C ILE A 644 20.90 20.31 -21.40
N MET A 645 20.22 19.16 -21.53
CA MET A 645 19.00 19.08 -22.31
C MET A 645 17.80 19.62 -21.52
N ILE A 646 17.08 20.54 -22.13
CA ILE A 646 15.70 20.88 -21.75
C ILE A 646 14.80 19.99 -22.61
N PRO A 647 13.97 19.13 -22.00
CA PRO A 647 13.15 18.19 -22.75
C PRO A 647 12.01 18.88 -23.52
N SER A 648 11.27 18.13 -24.31
CA SER A 648 10.08 18.52 -25.04
C SER A 648 8.99 19.05 -24.10
N ALA A 649 8.11 19.88 -24.65
CA ALA A 649 6.98 20.46 -23.92
C ALA A 649 6.16 19.38 -23.19
N ALA A 650 5.98 18.20 -23.79
CA ALA A 650 5.21 17.09 -23.20
C ALA A 650 5.76 16.61 -21.85
N LEU A 651 7.07 16.69 -21.61
CA LEU A 651 7.68 16.26 -20.35
C LEU A 651 7.70 17.32 -19.26
N ARG A 652 7.67 18.59 -19.64
CA ARG A 652 7.74 19.77 -18.76
C ARG A 652 6.40 20.50 -18.63
N GLN A 653 5.36 19.99 -19.28
CA GLN A 653 4.01 20.53 -19.24
C GLN A 653 3.52 20.66 -17.78
N PRO A 654 3.09 21.87 -17.38
CA PRO A 654 2.51 22.07 -16.07
C PRO A 654 1.18 21.31 -15.94
N TRP A 655 0.89 20.84 -14.74
CA TRP A 655 -0.41 20.25 -14.43
C TRP A 655 -1.34 21.33 -13.89
N ARG A 656 -2.62 21.28 -14.27
CA ARG A 656 -3.61 22.25 -13.83
C ARG A 656 -4.22 21.85 -12.50
N HIS A 657 -4.19 22.75 -11.53
CA HIS A 657 -4.87 22.60 -10.25
C HIS A 657 -6.32 23.08 -10.39
N PRO A 658 -7.27 22.52 -9.62
CA PRO A 658 -8.65 23.01 -9.55
C PRO A 658 -8.84 24.51 -9.27
N THR A 659 -7.82 25.22 -8.75
CA THR A 659 -7.86 26.68 -8.53
C THR A 659 -7.53 27.50 -9.79
N GLY A 660 -7.45 26.87 -10.96
CA GLY A 660 -7.06 27.51 -12.22
C GLY A 660 -5.55 27.67 -12.39
N LYS A 661 -4.80 27.60 -11.29
CA LYS A 661 -3.34 27.74 -11.28
C LYS A 661 -2.65 26.50 -11.85
N LEU A 662 -1.46 26.72 -12.39
CA LEU A 662 -0.61 25.72 -13.01
C LEU A 662 0.53 25.35 -12.06
N GLY A 663 0.59 24.07 -11.67
CA GLY A 663 1.69 23.51 -10.89
C GLY A 663 2.82 23.03 -11.79
N LEU A 664 4.05 23.38 -11.44
CA LEU A 664 5.23 22.93 -12.18
C LEU A 664 5.53 21.45 -11.88
N PRO A 665 5.85 20.61 -12.89
CA PRO A 665 6.40 19.29 -12.63
C PRO A 665 7.83 19.42 -12.09
N ASP A 666 8.30 18.41 -11.34
CA ASP A 666 9.64 18.40 -10.72
C ASP A 666 10.77 18.77 -11.71
N THR A 667 10.67 18.29 -12.96
CA THR A 667 11.61 18.60 -14.04
C THR A 667 11.68 20.10 -14.33
N SER A 668 10.54 20.77 -14.49
CA SER A 668 10.48 22.21 -14.77
C SER A 668 10.92 23.03 -13.55
N THR A 669 10.55 22.59 -12.34
CA THR A 669 10.99 23.22 -11.09
C THR A 669 12.51 23.24 -10.96
N GLN A 670 13.18 22.12 -11.24
CA GLN A 670 14.64 22.04 -11.17
C GLN A 670 15.34 22.83 -12.28
N LEU A 671 14.81 22.79 -13.51
CA LEU A 671 15.34 23.60 -14.61
C LEU A 671 15.20 25.11 -14.31
N ASN A 672 14.08 25.53 -13.74
CA ASN A 672 13.87 26.91 -13.32
C ASN A 672 14.87 27.34 -12.22
N GLN A 673 15.16 26.46 -11.25
CA GLN A 673 16.19 26.70 -10.24
C GLN A 673 17.60 26.82 -10.84
N ILE A 674 17.91 26.06 -11.89
CA ILE A 674 19.18 26.17 -12.61
C ILE A 674 19.28 27.52 -13.32
N LEU A 675 18.22 27.95 -14.02
CA LEU A 675 18.20 29.26 -14.69
C LEU A 675 18.32 30.42 -13.69
N GLU A 676 17.59 30.37 -12.58
CA GLU A 676 17.72 31.35 -11.48
C GLU A 676 19.16 31.38 -10.94
N ALA A 677 19.76 30.22 -10.73
CA ALA A 677 21.14 30.15 -10.26
C ALA A 677 22.16 30.66 -11.28
N ILE A 678 21.94 30.45 -12.59
CA ILE A 678 22.77 31.02 -13.65
C ILE A 678 22.72 32.55 -13.60
N ASP A 679 21.53 33.14 -13.49
CA ASP A 679 21.40 34.59 -13.39
C ASP A 679 22.08 35.15 -12.14
N ARG A 680 21.85 34.52 -10.99
CA ARG A 680 22.50 34.90 -9.72
C ARG A 680 24.01 34.76 -9.76
N LEU A 681 24.53 33.80 -10.53
CA LEU A 681 25.97 33.65 -10.78
C LEU A 681 26.50 34.83 -11.62
N LYS A 682 25.78 35.26 -12.67
CA LYS A 682 26.14 36.46 -13.47
C LYS A 682 26.23 37.72 -12.60
N HIS A 683 25.40 37.81 -11.57
CA HIS A 683 25.37 38.90 -10.60
C HIS A 683 26.31 38.71 -9.39
N GLY A 684 27.08 37.62 -9.33
CA GLY A 684 28.04 37.35 -8.25
C GLY A 684 27.41 37.00 -6.89
N GLU A 685 26.12 36.66 -6.85
CA GLU A 685 25.41 36.31 -5.61
C GLU A 685 25.66 34.87 -5.14
N ILE A 686 26.06 34.00 -6.07
CA ILE A 686 26.42 32.60 -5.80
C ILE A 686 27.75 32.25 -6.46
N LYS A 687 28.38 31.18 -5.99
CA LYS A 687 29.60 30.60 -6.58
C LYS A 687 29.26 29.53 -7.61
N GLU A 688 30.16 29.30 -8.57
CA GLU A 688 30.02 28.24 -9.59
C GLU A 688 29.74 26.86 -8.99
N ALA A 689 30.37 26.52 -7.86
CA ALA A 689 30.16 25.27 -7.14
C ALA A 689 28.71 25.06 -6.66
N GLN A 690 27.98 26.14 -6.39
CA GLN A 690 26.57 26.07 -6.00
C GLN A 690 25.69 25.76 -7.22
N LEU A 691 25.98 26.34 -8.38
CA LEU A 691 25.29 26.04 -9.65
C LEU A 691 25.58 24.60 -10.12
N SER A 692 26.85 24.16 -10.07
CA SER A 692 27.21 22.78 -10.44
C SER A 692 26.45 21.74 -9.61
N THR A 693 26.31 21.98 -8.29
CA THR A 693 25.53 21.13 -7.39
C THR A 693 24.06 21.01 -7.82
N LEU A 694 23.43 22.10 -8.30
CA LEU A 694 22.06 22.07 -8.80
C LEU A 694 21.93 21.29 -10.10
N ILE A 695 22.90 21.45 -11.01
CA ILE A 695 22.95 20.73 -12.29
C ILE A 695 23.11 19.22 -12.06
N PHE A 696 24.08 18.80 -11.24
CA PHE A 696 24.23 17.38 -10.90
C PHE A 696 22.99 16.84 -10.20
N ARG A 697 22.39 17.59 -9.27
CA ARG A 697 21.13 17.19 -8.61
C ARG A 697 20.02 16.94 -9.62
N TYR A 698 19.89 17.76 -10.65
CA TYR A 698 18.93 17.56 -11.74
C TYR A 698 19.19 16.24 -12.48
N LEU A 699 20.43 15.97 -12.89
CA LEU A 699 20.80 14.73 -13.59
C LEU A 699 20.57 13.48 -12.72
N HIS A 700 20.94 13.54 -11.44
CA HIS A 700 20.67 12.47 -10.46
C HIS A 700 19.18 12.26 -10.26
N HIS A 701 18.38 13.33 -10.23
CA HIS A 701 16.92 13.22 -10.14
C HIS A 701 16.34 12.52 -11.37
N ILE A 702 16.76 12.88 -12.59
CA ILE A 702 16.32 12.20 -13.82
C ILE A 702 16.74 10.72 -13.82
N SER A 703 17.97 10.40 -13.41
CA SER A 703 18.44 9.02 -13.26
C SER A 703 17.56 8.23 -12.28
N ARG A 704 17.24 8.82 -11.12
CA ARG A 704 16.35 8.21 -10.12
C ARG A 704 14.92 8.03 -10.63
N ASP A 705 14.41 8.97 -11.42
CA ASP A 705 13.09 8.89 -12.03
C ASP A 705 13.00 7.79 -13.10
N LEU A 706 14.10 7.54 -13.81
CA LEU A 706 14.23 6.43 -14.76
C LEU A 706 14.37 5.08 -14.06
N SER A 707 15.25 5.03 -13.07
CA SER A 707 15.64 3.85 -12.29
C SER A 707 14.70 3.62 -11.09
N THR A 708 14.95 2.61 -10.26
CA THR A 708 14.08 2.16 -9.14
C THR A 708 12.80 1.38 -9.52
N LYS A 709 12.24 0.67 -8.52
CA LYS A 709 11.02 -0.14 -8.66
C LYS A 709 9.82 0.64 -9.24
N SER A 710 9.71 1.92 -8.94
CA SER A 710 8.66 2.83 -9.43
C SER A 710 9.10 3.71 -10.60
N GLY A 711 10.33 3.55 -11.09
CA GLY A 711 10.88 4.33 -12.18
C GLY A 711 10.16 4.14 -13.50
N LYS A 712 10.41 5.05 -14.44
CA LYS A 712 9.80 5.04 -15.78
C LYS A 712 10.20 3.81 -16.59
N ILE A 713 11.41 3.28 -16.44
CA ILE A 713 11.83 2.03 -17.10
C ILE A 713 10.98 0.84 -16.60
N SER A 714 10.86 0.70 -15.28
CA SER A 714 10.03 -0.34 -14.64
C SER A 714 8.54 -0.22 -15.05
N THR A 715 8.05 1.02 -15.19
CA THR A 715 6.64 1.28 -15.48
C THR A 715 6.28 1.08 -16.96
N TYR A 716 7.18 1.45 -17.89
CA TYR A 716 6.86 1.52 -19.32
C TYR A 716 7.62 0.51 -20.19
N LEU A 717 8.80 0.05 -19.77
CA LEU A 717 9.59 -0.94 -20.53
C LEU A 717 9.44 -2.35 -19.99
N MET A 718 9.19 -2.50 -18.69
CA MET A 718 9.04 -3.79 -18.02
C MET A 718 7.60 -4.20 -17.74
N ALA A 719 6.64 -3.34 -18.10
CA ALA A 719 5.23 -3.63 -17.90
C ALA A 719 4.39 -3.02 -19.02
N VAL A 720 3.23 -3.62 -19.24
CA VAL A 720 2.18 -3.12 -20.14
C VAL A 720 0.92 -2.93 -19.32
N ARG A 721 0.27 -1.78 -19.49
CA ARG A 721 -1.12 -1.60 -19.06
C ARG A 721 -2.04 -2.08 -20.18
N TYR A 722 -2.52 -3.30 -20.06
CA TYR A 722 -3.30 -3.98 -21.09
C TYR A 722 -4.76 -3.50 -21.06
N PRO A 723 -5.30 -2.99 -22.18
CA PRO A 723 -6.60 -2.31 -22.18
C PRO A 723 -7.80 -3.25 -22.15
N TRP A 724 -7.66 -4.49 -22.62
CA TRP A 724 -8.75 -5.46 -22.71
C TRP A 724 -8.82 -6.32 -21.45
N SER A 725 -9.09 -5.66 -20.34
CA SER A 725 -9.13 -6.31 -19.04
C SER A 725 -10.24 -5.78 -18.14
N THR A 726 -10.71 -6.61 -17.22
CA THR A 726 -11.61 -6.22 -16.12
C THR A 726 -11.15 -6.86 -14.82
N LYS A 727 -11.70 -6.40 -13.70
CA LYS A 727 -11.46 -6.98 -12.39
C LYS A 727 -12.74 -6.91 -11.54
N ALA A 728 -12.96 -7.92 -10.70
CA ALA A 728 -14.02 -7.91 -9.71
C ALA A 728 -13.70 -8.91 -8.58
N THR A 729 -14.45 -8.82 -7.50
CA THR A 729 -14.43 -9.82 -6.42
C THR A 729 -14.80 -11.20 -6.97
N ALA A 730 -14.04 -12.23 -6.62
CA ALA A 730 -14.36 -13.61 -6.97
C ALA A 730 -15.33 -14.26 -5.96
N VAL A 731 -16.33 -14.96 -6.48
CA VAL A 731 -17.33 -15.72 -5.71
C VAL A 731 -17.53 -17.10 -6.34
N LEU A 732 -17.92 -18.10 -5.54
CA LEU A 732 -18.18 -19.43 -6.06
C LEU A 732 -19.46 -19.47 -6.89
N GLY A 733 -19.34 -19.91 -8.15
CA GLY A 733 -20.49 -20.03 -9.07
C GLY A 733 -21.27 -21.32 -8.83
N ARG A 734 -22.61 -21.23 -8.89
CA ARG A 734 -23.50 -22.40 -8.85
C ARG A 734 -23.37 -23.21 -10.13
N ASP A 735 -23.21 -24.53 -9.98
CA ASP A 735 -23.19 -25.49 -11.10
C ASP A 735 -22.29 -25.06 -12.27
N LEU A 736 -21.21 -24.33 -11.95
CA LEU A 736 -20.29 -23.83 -12.94
C LEU A 736 -19.31 -24.94 -13.27
N GLU A 737 -19.31 -25.36 -14.53
CA GLU A 737 -18.40 -26.38 -15.03
C GLU A 737 -16.94 -26.04 -14.71
N THR A 738 -16.13 -27.09 -14.52
CA THR A 738 -14.69 -26.98 -14.30
C THR A 738 -14.03 -26.10 -15.38
N ASN A 739 -13.19 -25.15 -14.96
CA ASN A 739 -12.51 -24.19 -15.84
C ASN A 739 -13.44 -23.22 -16.59
N TRP A 740 -14.56 -22.86 -15.97
CA TRP A 740 -15.36 -21.72 -16.38
C TRP A 740 -15.34 -20.58 -15.36
N VAL A 741 -15.52 -19.37 -15.89
CA VAL A 741 -15.99 -18.20 -15.16
C VAL A 741 -17.30 -17.71 -15.74
N GLU A 742 -18.16 -17.17 -14.90
CA GLU A 742 -19.39 -16.49 -15.30
C GLU A 742 -19.27 -14.99 -15.00
N ILE A 743 -19.60 -14.17 -16.00
CA ILE A 743 -19.53 -12.71 -15.93
C ILE A 743 -20.80 -12.08 -16.48
N HIS A 744 -21.17 -10.92 -15.95
CA HIS A 744 -22.29 -10.16 -16.48
C HIS A 744 -22.01 -9.61 -17.88
N LYS A 745 -23.07 -9.43 -18.69
CA LYS A 745 -23.01 -8.86 -20.05
C LYS A 745 -22.25 -7.53 -20.16
N ASP A 746 -22.24 -6.71 -19.11
CA ASP A 746 -21.47 -5.45 -19.11
C ASP A 746 -19.97 -5.73 -19.16
N MET A 747 -19.47 -6.64 -18.31
CA MET A 747 -18.07 -7.04 -18.33
C MET A 747 -17.73 -7.73 -19.66
N ALA A 748 -18.64 -8.56 -20.18
CA ALA A 748 -18.46 -9.23 -21.46
C ALA A 748 -18.35 -8.23 -22.63
N ARG A 749 -19.15 -7.17 -22.64
CA ARG A 749 -19.05 -6.07 -23.62
C ARG A 749 -17.72 -5.34 -23.50
N ASP A 750 -17.28 -5.02 -22.29
CA ASP A 750 -16.04 -4.28 -22.06
C ASP A 750 -14.81 -5.11 -22.46
N LEU A 751 -14.84 -6.42 -22.19
CA LEU A 751 -13.87 -7.41 -22.66
C LEU A 751 -14.05 -7.79 -24.14
N LYS A 752 -15.17 -7.42 -24.77
CA LYS A 752 -15.59 -7.86 -26.13
C LYS A 752 -15.52 -9.39 -26.31
N VAL A 753 -16.12 -10.13 -25.39
CA VAL A 753 -16.22 -11.59 -25.40
C VAL A 753 -17.67 -12.07 -25.39
N SER A 754 -17.91 -13.29 -25.83
CA SER A 754 -19.19 -13.98 -25.82
C SER A 754 -19.09 -15.31 -25.06
N THR A 755 -20.24 -15.92 -24.74
CA THR A 755 -20.27 -17.25 -24.11
C THR A 755 -19.50 -18.27 -24.95
N GLY A 756 -18.58 -18.98 -24.31
CA GLY A 756 -17.70 -19.97 -24.93
C GLY A 756 -16.33 -19.45 -25.34
N ASP A 757 -16.10 -18.13 -25.34
CA ASP A 757 -14.77 -17.55 -25.56
C ASP A 757 -13.79 -17.91 -24.44
N TYR A 758 -12.50 -17.82 -24.75
CA TYR A 758 -11.40 -18.12 -23.83
C TYR A 758 -10.74 -16.82 -23.38
N ILE A 759 -10.51 -16.71 -22.08
CA ILE A 759 -9.84 -15.57 -21.45
C ILE A 759 -8.69 -16.06 -20.58
N MET A 760 -7.79 -15.14 -20.23
CA MET A 760 -6.82 -15.37 -19.17
C MET A 760 -7.34 -14.78 -17.86
N VAL A 761 -7.28 -15.57 -16.80
CA VAL A 761 -7.59 -15.16 -15.42
C VAL A 761 -6.29 -15.10 -14.63
N GLU A 762 -6.10 -14.02 -13.90
CA GLU A 762 -4.91 -13.75 -13.10
C GLU A 762 -5.29 -13.41 -11.66
N ARG A 763 -4.52 -13.96 -10.71
CA ARG A 763 -4.49 -13.53 -9.31
C ARG A 763 -3.24 -12.70 -9.03
N PHE A 764 -3.41 -11.60 -8.29
CA PHE A 764 -2.30 -10.79 -7.79
C PHE A 764 -1.92 -11.14 -6.33
N PRO A 765 -0.62 -11.22 -5.98
CA PRO A 765 0.55 -11.12 -6.86
C PRO A 765 0.80 -12.40 -7.66
N CYS A 766 1.27 -12.26 -8.91
CA CYS A 766 1.71 -13.39 -9.73
C CYS A 766 3.10 -13.87 -9.26
N LEU A 767 3.25 -15.18 -9.01
CA LEU A 767 4.53 -15.84 -8.74
C LEU A 767 4.86 -16.88 -9.82
N GLY A 768 4.55 -16.54 -11.08
CA GLY A 768 4.68 -17.42 -12.23
C GLY A 768 3.33 -17.98 -12.71
N PHE A 769 3.38 -19.02 -13.54
CA PHE A 769 2.19 -19.60 -14.16
C PHE A 769 1.18 -20.17 -13.16
N MET A 770 1.58 -20.37 -11.90
CA MET A 770 0.71 -20.84 -10.83
C MET A 770 -0.45 -19.86 -10.52
N SER A 771 -0.29 -18.58 -10.82
CA SER A 771 -1.31 -17.54 -10.58
C SER A 771 -2.15 -17.17 -11.82
N THR A 772 -1.99 -17.89 -12.95
CA THR A 772 -2.67 -17.57 -14.22
C THR A 772 -3.37 -18.79 -14.82
N ARG A 773 -4.61 -18.65 -15.29
CA ARG A 773 -5.42 -19.76 -15.82
C ARG A 773 -6.17 -19.34 -17.08
N ILE A 774 -6.21 -20.23 -18.07
CA ILE A 774 -7.13 -20.08 -19.19
C ILE A 774 -8.50 -20.59 -18.75
N GLN A 775 -9.53 -19.76 -18.92
CA GLN A 775 -10.90 -20.07 -18.50
C GLN A 775 -11.86 -19.82 -19.64
N ARG A 776 -12.95 -20.58 -19.69
CA ARG A 776 -14.07 -20.31 -20.60
C ARG A 776 -15.05 -19.32 -19.97
N VAL A 777 -15.63 -18.47 -20.80
CA VAL A 777 -16.57 -17.44 -20.36
C VAL A 777 -18.01 -17.91 -20.52
N ARG A 778 -18.81 -17.81 -19.46
CA ARG A 778 -20.27 -17.83 -19.52
C ARG A 778 -20.77 -16.40 -19.32
N VAL A 779 -21.48 -15.86 -20.30
CA VAL A 779 -22.09 -14.53 -20.19
C VAL A 779 -23.49 -14.68 -19.63
N THR A 780 -23.82 -13.90 -18.60
CA THR A 780 -25.14 -13.89 -17.96
C THR A 780 -25.72 -12.47 -17.90
N ASP A 781 -27.04 -12.39 -17.81
CA ASP A 781 -27.80 -11.17 -17.54
C ASP A 781 -28.22 -11.05 -16.07
N ASP A 782 -27.75 -11.97 -15.21
CA ASP A 782 -27.98 -11.93 -13.76
C ASP A 782 -27.43 -10.62 -13.17
N PRO A 783 -28.28 -9.76 -12.57
CA PRO A 783 -27.86 -8.51 -11.94
C PRO A 783 -26.84 -8.71 -10.82
N GLU A 784 -26.87 -9.82 -10.10
CA GLU A 784 -25.90 -10.11 -9.02
C GLU A 784 -24.48 -10.29 -9.59
N ALA A 785 -24.35 -10.85 -10.79
CA ALA A 785 -23.08 -11.03 -11.48
C ALA A 785 -22.47 -9.72 -12.00
N LYS A 786 -23.18 -8.58 -11.91
CA LYS A 786 -22.68 -7.28 -12.36
C LYS A 786 -21.43 -6.83 -11.60
N TYR A 787 -21.32 -7.22 -10.32
CA TYR A 787 -20.29 -6.73 -9.40
C TYR A 787 -19.26 -7.78 -8.99
N VAL A 788 -19.44 -9.02 -9.44
CA VAL A 788 -18.61 -10.17 -9.08
C VAL A 788 -18.23 -10.97 -10.31
N ILE A 789 -17.18 -11.79 -10.18
CA ILE A 789 -16.88 -12.84 -11.15
C ILE A 789 -17.12 -14.17 -10.46
N ARG A 790 -18.10 -14.92 -10.97
CA ARG A 790 -18.40 -16.27 -10.49
C ARG A 790 -17.39 -17.24 -11.07
N VAL A 791 -16.77 -18.05 -10.22
CA VAL A 791 -15.71 -18.97 -10.62
C VAL A 791 -16.03 -20.40 -10.19
N SER A 792 -15.61 -21.36 -11.00
CA SER A 792 -15.73 -22.78 -10.72
C SER A 792 -14.81 -23.19 -9.55
N GLU A 793 -15.21 -24.19 -8.77
CA GLU A 793 -14.50 -24.62 -7.55
C GLU A 793 -13.01 -24.95 -7.81
N ASN A 794 -12.70 -25.62 -8.91
CA ASN A 794 -11.33 -25.99 -9.25
C ASN A 794 -10.46 -24.79 -9.67
N SER A 795 -11.09 -23.73 -10.16
CA SER A 795 -10.39 -22.48 -10.50
C SER A 795 -9.84 -21.82 -9.23
N LEU A 796 -10.50 -22.03 -8.08
CA LEU A 796 -10.06 -21.49 -6.80
C LEU A 796 -8.90 -22.26 -6.19
N CYS A 797 -9.02 -23.58 -6.13
CA CYS A 797 -8.02 -24.44 -5.50
C CYS A 797 -6.67 -24.34 -6.21
N SER A 798 -6.65 -24.31 -7.55
CA SER A 798 -5.39 -24.19 -8.30
C SER A 798 -4.72 -22.82 -8.19
N MET A 799 -5.45 -21.74 -7.92
CA MET A 799 -4.85 -20.39 -7.77
C MET A 799 -4.47 -20.07 -6.31
N ASN A 800 -4.63 -21.03 -5.39
CA ASN A 800 -4.38 -20.89 -3.95
C ASN A 800 -5.06 -19.65 -3.34
N LEU A 801 -6.24 -19.25 -3.84
CA LEU A 801 -6.95 -18.05 -3.38
C LEU A 801 -7.15 -18.11 -1.85
N ASP A 802 -6.73 -17.04 -1.16
CA ASP A 802 -6.78 -16.90 0.30
C ASP A 802 -7.65 -15.66 0.52
N PHE A 803 -8.92 -15.88 0.88
CA PHE A 803 -10.05 -15.01 0.54
C PHE A 803 -10.22 -13.78 1.43
N ASP A 804 -9.12 -13.10 1.72
CA ASP A 804 -9.15 -11.81 2.38
C ASP A 804 -9.50 -10.64 1.42
N GLY A 805 -10.31 -10.91 0.38
CA GLY A 805 -10.77 -9.94 -0.63
C GLY A 805 -10.16 -10.13 -2.02
N ASP A 806 -10.05 -11.36 -2.50
CA ASP A 806 -9.41 -11.64 -3.79
C ASP A 806 -10.25 -11.10 -4.97
N VAL A 807 -9.75 -9.99 -5.49
CA VAL A 807 -10.08 -9.48 -6.81
C VAL A 807 -9.28 -10.28 -7.83
N ILE A 808 -10.00 -10.92 -8.76
CA ILE A 808 -9.37 -11.56 -9.91
C ILE A 808 -9.42 -10.62 -11.12
N TYR A 809 -8.42 -10.76 -11.98
CA TYR A 809 -8.27 -9.98 -13.19
C TYR A 809 -8.55 -10.88 -14.39
N LEU A 810 -9.40 -10.42 -15.29
CA LEU A 810 -9.68 -11.08 -16.56
C LEU A 810 -9.03 -10.31 -17.69
N MET A 811 -8.45 -11.01 -18.64
CA MET A 811 -7.90 -10.46 -19.88
C MET A 811 -8.45 -11.21 -21.08
N SER A 812 -9.01 -10.47 -22.04
CA SER A 812 -9.46 -10.99 -23.33
C SER A 812 -8.50 -10.55 -24.44
N PHE A 813 -8.40 -11.35 -25.49
CA PHE A 813 -7.45 -11.13 -26.59
C PHE A 813 -8.18 -11.02 -27.92
N HIS A 814 -7.68 -10.16 -28.80
CA HIS A 814 -8.43 -9.73 -29.99
C HIS A 814 -7.77 -10.06 -31.32
N THR A 815 -6.49 -10.41 -31.34
CA THR A 815 -5.87 -10.95 -32.55
C THR A 815 -6.31 -12.41 -32.77
N ASN A 816 -6.60 -12.78 -34.01
CA ASN A 816 -6.99 -14.16 -34.35
C ASN A 816 -5.94 -15.18 -33.89
N ALA A 817 -4.66 -14.81 -33.99
CA ALA A 817 -3.54 -15.65 -33.57
C ALA A 817 -3.51 -15.89 -32.05
N ALA A 818 -3.73 -14.86 -31.22
CA ALA A 818 -3.78 -15.02 -29.76
C ALA A 818 -5.01 -15.80 -29.30
N LYS A 819 -6.18 -15.55 -29.90
CA LYS A 819 -7.41 -16.31 -29.61
C LYS A 819 -7.25 -17.80 -29.88
N GLN A 820 -6.64 -18.15 -31.03
CA GLN A 820 -6.40 -19.53 -31.41
C GLN A 820 -5.39 -20.21 -30.46
N GLU A 821 -4.30 -19.53 -30.10
CA GLU A 821 -3.30 -20.05 -29.16
C GLU A 821 -3.89 -20.33 -27.77
N LEU A 822 -4.79 -19.46 -27.27
CA LEU A 822 -5.52 -19.69 -26.01
C LEU A 822 -6.39 -20.94 -26.06
N LYS A 823 -7.17 -21.08 -27.14
CA LYS A 823 -8.04 -22.24 -27.35
C LYS A 823 -7.23 -23.53 -27.41
N GLU A 824 -6.13 -23.53 -28.16
CA GLU A 824 -5.23 -24.68 -28.29
C GLU A 824 -4.62 -25.08 -26.94
N ASN A 825 -4.09 -24.12 -26.17
CA ASN A 825 -3.50 -24.41 -24.86
C ASN A 825 -4.53 -24.78 -23.80
N PHE A 826 -5.79 -24.34 -23.92
CA PHE A 826 -6.87 -24.79 -23.04
C PHE A 826 -7.14 -26.29 -23.22
N HIS A 827 -7.22 -26.75 -24.48
CA HIS A 827 -7.52 -28.15 -24.79
C HIS A 827 -6.30 -29.07 -24.67
N ASN A 828 -5.12 -28.57 -25.04
CA ASN A 828 -3.87 -29.31 -25.07
C ASN A 828 -2.78 -28.53 -24.30
N PRO A 829 -2.93 -28.34 -22.97
CA PRO A 829 -1.90 -27.69 -22.19
C PRO A 829 -0.63 -28.52 -22.19
N HIS A 830 0.52 -27.86 -21.96
CA HIS A 830 1.78 -28.56 -21.80
C HIS A 830 1.68 -29.62 -20.68
N PRO A 831 2.12 -30.88 -20.90
CA PRO A 831 1.89 -31.98 -19.96
C PRO A 831 2.35 -31.69 -18.53
N ARG A 832 3.54 -31.10 -18.39
CA ARG A 832 4.11 -30.72 -17.09
C ARG A 832 3.35 -29.58 -16.39
N VAL A 833 2.83 -28.60 -17.16
CA VAL A 833 1.96 -27.55 -16.61
C VAL A 833 0.67 -28.17 -16.06
N LYS A 834 0.06 -29.06 -16.85
CA LYS A 834 -1.16 -29.79 -16.45
C LYS A 834 -0.94 -30.59 -15.17
N GLU A 835 0.14 -31.38 -15.09
CA GLU A 835 0.48 -32.17 -13.90
C GLU A 835 0.59 -31.28 -12.64
N VAL A 836 1.26 -30.14 -12.76
CA VAL A 836 1.46 -29.21 -11.65
C VAL A 836 0.14 -28.57 -11.21
N ILE A 837 -0.72 -28.17 -12.14
CA ILE A 837 -2.04 -27.60 -11.87
C ILE A 837 -2.96 -28.64 -11.23
N ASP A 838 -3.01 -29.87 -11.77
CA ASP A 838 -3.79 -30.98 -11.24
C ASP A 838 -3.37 -31.30 -9.79
N ARG A 839 -2.06 -31.31 -9.51
CA ARG A 839 -1.53 -31.48 -8.16
C ARG A 839 -1.94 -30.36 -7.21
N LEU A 840 -1.99 -29.11 -7.66
CA LEU A 840 -2.49 -28.01 -6.81
C LEU A 840 -3.98 -28.16 -6.52
N ASN A 841 -4.78 -28.49 -7.54
CA ASN A 841 -6.20 -28.75 -7.37
C ASN A 841 -6.47 -29.86 -6.34
N GLY A 842 -5.62 -30.89 -6.30
CA GLY A 842 -5.75 -31.99 -5.33
C GLY A 842 -5.42 -31.65 -3.87
N LYS A 843 -4.77 -30.52 -3.57
CA LYS A 843 -4.36 -30.18 -2.18
C LYS A 843 -5.51 -29.68 -1.30
N LYS A 844 -6.54 -29.11 -1.92
CA LYS A 844 -7.65 -28.41 -1.27
C LYS A 844 -8.94 -28.86 -1.94
N VAL A 845 -9.71 -29.69 -1.24
CA VAL A 845 -10.98 -30.23 -1.75
C VAL A 845 -12.10 -29.68 -0.88
N PRO A 846 -13.09 -28.98 -1.47
CA PRO A 846 -14.30 -28.59 -0.76
C PRO A 846 -14.97 -29.81 -0.12
N MET A 847 -15.48 -29.69 1.10
CA MET A 847 -16.05 -30.82 1.84
C MET A 847 -17.30 -30.40 2.61
N THR A 848 -18.18 -31.36 2.86
CA THR A 848 -19.31 -31.19 3.76
C THR A 848 -18.98 -31.77 5.12
N ARG A 849 -19.01 -30.96 6.19
CA ARG A 849 -18.67 -31.41 7.55
C ARG A 849 -19.37 -30.58 8.62
N THR A 850 -19.91 -31.26 9.63
CA THR A 850 -20.43 -30.66 10.86
C THR A 850 -19.42 -30.77 12.01
N MET A 851 -19.57 -29.93 13.03
CA MET A 851 -18.81 -30.01 14.27
C MET A 851 -19.72 -29.76 15.47
N ASN A 852 -19.53 -30.50 16.55
CA ASN A 852 -20.14 -30.22 17.86
C ASN A 852 -19.19 -29.43 18.79
N LEU A 853 -19.65 -29.06 19.99
CA LEU A 853 -18.85 -28.30 20.96
C LEU A 853 -17.55 -29.02 21.39
N GLN A 854 -17.58 -30.36 21.49
CA GLN A 854 -16.41 -31.15 21.86
C GLN A 854 -15.36 -31.12 20.73
N GLU A 855 -15.78 -31.32 19.49
CA GLU A 855 -14.90 -31.29 18.32
C GLU A 855 -14.32 -29.90 18.07
N MET A 856 -15.09 -28.84 18.36
CA MET A 856 -14.61 -27.45 18.27
C MET A 856 -13.41 -27.20 19.22
N GLY A 857 -13.35 -27.91 20.35
CA GLY A 857 -12.21 -27.83 21.27
C GLY A 857 -12.08 -26.46 21.93
N ILE A 858 -13.20 -25.87 22.36
CA ILE A 858 -13.23 -24.55 23.01
C ILE A 858 -12.25 -24.53 24.19
N MET A 859 -11.37 -23.53 24.18
CA MET A 859 -10.40 -23.32 25.25
C MET A 859 -10.28 -21.83 25.58
N SER A 860 -9.75 -21.55 26.77
CA SER A 860 -9.34 -20.21 27.16
C SER A 860 -7.86 -19.97 26.89
N PHE A 861 -7.50 -18.72 26.60
CA PHE A 861 -6.13 -18.23 26.55
C PHE A 861 -5.80 -17.54 27.87
N SER A 862 -4.66 -17.88 28.46
CA SER A 862 -4.14 -17.17 29.62
C SER A 862 -3.67 -15.76 29.24
N ARG A 863 -3.63 -14.85 30.21
CA ARG A 863 -2.98 -13.55 30.04
C ARG A 863 -1.52 -13.77 29.67
N MET A 864 -1.08 -13.17 28.57
CA MET A 864 0.31 -13.25 28.13
C MET A 864 1.20 -12.38 29.01
N THR A 865 2.40 -12.86 29.30
CA THR A 865 3.49 -12.03 29.80
C THR A 865 3.91 -10.99 28.74
N PRO A 866 4.58 -9.89 29.13
CA PRO A 866 5.13 -8.92 28.17
C PRO A 866 5.96 -9.55 27.06
N LYS A 867 6.79 -10.54 27.43
CA LYS A 867 7.65 -11.28 26.50
C LYS A 867 6.84 -12.14 25.52
N GLU A 868 5.88 -12.92 25.99
CA GLU A 868 5.02 -13.74 25.12
C GLU A 868 4.24 -12.87 24.13
N HIS A 869 3.72 -11.72 24.60
CA HIS A 869 3.04 -10.75 23.75
C HIS A 869 3.97 -10.14 22.69
N ALA A 870 5.19 -9.79 23.08
CA ALA A 870 6.18 -9.24 22.16
C ALA A 870 6.62 -10.24 21.09
N ASP A 871 6.91 -11.49 21.47
CA ASP A 871 7.29 -12.58 20.55
C ASP A 871 6.15 -12.89 19.56
N LEU A 872 4.90 -12.88 20.03
CA LEU A 872 3.71 -13.08 19.20
C LEU A 872 3.53 -11.97 18.15
N ASN A 873 3.69 -10.72 18.58
CA ASN A 873 3.62 -9.56 17.68
C ASN A 873 4.77 -9.54 16.68
N ALA A 874 6.00 -9.85 17.12
CA ALA A 874 7.17 -9.97 16.26
C ALA A 874 6.94 -11.04 15.18
N THR A 875 6.41 -12.20 15.57
CA THR A 875 6.09 -13.30 14.65
C THR A 875 5.06 -12.89 13.59
N SER A 876 4.04 -12.12 13.96
CA SER A 876 3.01 -11.63 13.04
C SER A 876 3.53 -10.54 12.11
N LEU A 877 4.31 -9.59 12.65
CA LEU A 877 4.95 -8.52 11.90
C LEU A 877 5.98 -9.07 10.89
N ALA A 878 6.71 -10.11 11.27
CA ALA A 878 7.71 -10.77 10.43
C ALA A 878 7.10 -11.26 9.11
N VAL A 879 5.90 -11.87 9.11
CA VAL A 879 5.22 -12.29 7.87
C VAL A 879 5.08 -11.11 6.90
N LYS A 880 4.65 -9.95 7.39
CA LYS A 880 4.43 -8.75 6.57
C LYS A 880 5.74 -8.08 6.13
N LEU A 881 6.68 -7.88 7.05
CA LEU A 881 8.00 -7.31 6.75
C LEU A 881 8.77 -8.14 5.73
N TRP A 882 8.68 -9.47 5.80
CA TRP A 882 9.47 -10.38 4.97
C TRP A 882 8.79 -10.82 3.69
N THR A 883 7.47 -10.59 3.52
CA THR A 883 6.78 -10.88 2.25
C THR A 883 7.46 -10.15 1.09
N GLY A 884 7.62 -8.83 1.17
CA GLY A 884 8.26 -8.03 0.12
C GLY A 884 9.69 -8.48 -0.24
N PRO A 885 10.60 -8.60 0.74
CA PRO A 885 11.96 -9.13 0.53
C PRO A 885 11.99 -10.55 -0.05
N THR A 886 11.10 -11.44 0.39
CA THR A 886 11.05 -12.83 -0.13
C THR A 886 10.54 -12.87 -1.56
N ILE A 887 9.55 -12.06 -1.91
CA ILE A 887 9.11 -11.89 -3.30
C ILE A 887 10.25 -11.29 -4.15
N ALA A 888 10.99 -10.31 -3.63
CA ALA A 888 12.16 -9.75 -4.32
C ALA A 888 13.26 -10.81 -4.55
N LEU A 889 13.51 -11.69 -3.57
CA LEU A 889 14.39 -12.85 -3.73
C LEU A 889 13.89 -13.76 -4.87
N CYS A 890 12.60 -14.09 -4.89
CA CYS A 890 12.02 -14.91 -5.96
C CYS A 890 12.25 -14.29 -7.34
N TYR A 891 12.08 -12.97 -7.48
CA TYR A 891 12.33 -12.26 -8.73
C TYR A 891 13.80 -12.28 -9.13
N SER A 892 14.72 -12.11 -8.17
CA SER A 892 16.17 -12.21 -8.41
C SER A 892 16.59 -13.61 -8.85
N LEU A 893 16.09 -14.66 -8.18
CA LEU A 893 16.33 -16.05 -8.57
C LEU A 893 15.78 -16.34 -9.97
N MET A 894 14.59 -15.82 -10.28
CA MET A 894 14.01 -15.92 -11.62
C MET A 894 14.94 -15.32 -12.69
N ARG A 895 15.57 -14.15 -12.44
CA ARG A 895 16.55 -13.57 -13.37
C ARG A 895 17.77 -14.47 -13.55
N ILE A 896 18.33 -14.97 -12.44
CA ILE A 896 19.51 -15.85 -12.43
C ILE A 896 19.24 -17.12 -13.25
N VAL A 897 18.07 -17.71 -13.08
CA VAL A 897 17.66 -18.90 -13.85
C VAL A 897 17.50 -18.55 -15.33
N GLU A 898 16.81 -17.46 -15.66
CA GLU A 898 16.63 -17.03 -17.06
C GLU A 898 17.95 -16.81 -17.80
N GLY A 899 19.00 -16.36 -17.09
CA GLY A 899 20.35 -16.20 -17.66
C GLY A 899 21.13 -17.48 -17.89
N ASN A 900 20.63 -18.64 -17.47
CA ASN A 900 21.29 -19.94 -17.67
C ASN A 900 20.42 -20.96 -18.38
N ILE A 901 19.11 -20.79 -18.37
CA ILE A 901 18.16 -21.72 -18.97
C ILE A 901 17.49 -21.03 -20.16
N PRO A 902 17.79 -21.45 -21.39
CA PRO A 902 17.13 -20.93 -22.58
C PRO A 902 15.61 -21.07 -22.50
N TYR A 903 14.87 -20.12 -23.08
CA TYR A 903 13.40 -20.14 -23.05
C TYR A 903 12.74 -21.30 -23.81
N HIS A 904 13.48 -21.96 -24.71
CA HIS A 904 13.00 -23.17 -25.37
C HIS A 904 13.01 -24.39 -24.43
N GLU A 905 13.78 -24.36 -23.33
CA GLU A 905 13.78 -25.40 -22.28
C GLU A 905 12.61 -25.21 -21.30
N ARG A 906 11.38 -25.31 -21.81
CA ARG A 906 10.17 -24.96 -21.08
C ARG A 906 9.98 -25.72 -19.76
N ASP A 907 10.31 -27.01 -19.72
CA ASP A 907 10.20 -27.84 -18.49
C ASP A 907 11.08 -27.34 -17.35
N ALA A 908 12.28 -26.85 -17.66
CA ALA A 908 13.17 -26.32 -16.66
C ALA A 908 12.63 -25.02 -16.05
N HIS A 909 11.98 -24.17 -16.87
CA HIS A 909 11.29 -22.98 -16.37
C HIS A 909 10.07 -23.31 -15.51
N ILE A 910 9.26 -24.30 -15.90
CA ILE A 910 8.13 -24.79 -15.10
C ILE A 910 8.60 -25.24 -13.71
N ASN A 911 9.65 -26.05 -13.69
CA ASN A 911 10.24 -26.60 -12.47
C ASN A 911 10.75 -25.50 -11.52
N VAL A 912 11.42 -24.49 -12.07
CA VAL A 912 11.89 -23.34 -11.29
C VAL A 912 10.71 -22.51 -10.77
N GLU A 913 9.71 -22.21 -11.58
CA GLU A 913 8.54 -21.43 -11.12
C GLU A 913 7.78 -22.16 -9.99
N VAL A 914 7.68 -23.49 -10.04
CA VAL A 914 7.14 -24.29 -8.92
C VAL A 914 7.98 -24.17 -7.66
N LEU A 915 9.32 -24.16 -7.79
CA LEU A 915 10.23 -23.95 -6.67
C LEU A 915 10.06 -22.53 -6.10
N LEU A 916 9.99 -21.51 -6.95
CA LEU A 916 9.83 -20.11 -6.56
C LEU A 916 8.49 -19.85 -5.87
N ASP A 917 7.40 -20.48 -6.31
CA ASP A 917 6.11 -20.43 -5.61
C ASP A 917 6.26 -20.94 -4.18
N LYS A 918 6.98 -22.05 -3.96
CA LYS A 918 7.24 -22.57 -2.62
C LYS A 918 8.14 -21.66 -1.79
N VAL A 919 9.14 -21.01 -2.39
CA VAL A 919 9.94 -19.97 -1.70
C VAL A 919 9.06 -18.78 -1.30
N GLY A 920 8.22 -18.28 -2.20
CA GLY A 920 7.28 -17.19 -1.94
C GLY A 920 6.29 -17.53 -0.82
N ASN A 921 5.75 -18.74 -0.82
CA ASN A 921 4.82 -19.23 0.21
C ASN A 921 5.48 -19.58 1.56
N SER A 922 6.82 -19.61 1.63
CA SER A 922 7.54 -19.90 2.88
C SER A 922 7.32 -18.85 3.96
N VAL A 923 6.97 -17.61 3.60
CA VAL A 923 6.67 -16.53 4.57
C VAL A 923 5.38 -16.79 5.35
N PHE A 924 4.44 -17.54 4.76
CA PHE A 924 3.15 -17.89 5.37
C PHE A 924 3.21 -19.21 6.15
N SER A 925 4.32 -19.94 6.03
CA SER A 925 4.49 -21.26 6.64
C SER A 925 5.37 -21.13 7.87
N GLN A 926 4.79 -21.21 9.07
CA GLN A 926 5.56 -21.29 10.31
C GLN A 926 5.72 -22.76 10.72
N LYS A 927 6.94 -23.18 11.08
CA LYS A 927 7.13 -24.39 11.87
C LYS A 927 6.77 -24.05 13.32
N HIS A 928 6.22 -25.02 14.05
CA HIS A 928 6.05 -24.91 15.50
C HIS A 928 7.43 -24.72 16.16
N GLY A 929 7.81 -23.49 16.49
CA GLY A 929 9.11 -23.18 17.09
C GLY A 929 9.79 -21.95 16.46
N THR A 930 10.70 -21.35 17.21
CA THR A 930 11.25 -19.99 17.11
C THR A 930 11.94 -19.56 15.81
N LYS A 931 12.15 -20.45 14.81
CA LYS A 931 12.73 -20.09 13.51
C LYS A 931 11.71 -20.22 12.38
N SER A 932 11.59 -19.17 11.57
CA SER A 932 10.65 -19.15 10.45
C SER A 932 11.12 -20.07 9.32
N LEU A 933 10.20 -20.74 8.61
CA LEU A 933 10.55 -21.55 7.42
C LEU A 933 11.28 -20.69 6.38
N ARG A 934 10.93 -19.40 6.32
CA ARG A 934 11.58 -18.38 5.50
C ARG A 934 13.08 -18.28 5.79
N GLU A 935 13.51 -18.17 7.04
CA GLU A 935 14.95 -18.03 7.38
C GLU A 935 15.73 -19.25 6.94
N GLU A 936 15.23 -20.45 7.24
CA GLU A 936 15.86 -21.69 6.80
C GLU A 936 15.94 -21.77 5.27
N CYS A 937 14.90 -21.32 4.57
CA CYS A 937 14.84 -21.34 3.11
C CYS A 937 15.79 -20.32 2.47
N VAL A 938 15.78 -19.06 2.91
CA VAL A 938 16.66 -17.99 2.39
C VAL A 938 18.12 -18.34 2.62
N GLU A 939 18.45 -18.85 3.81
CA GLU A 939 19.79 -19.32 4.15
C GLU A 939 20.21 -20.47 3.22
N ALA A 940 19.39 -21.50 3.08
CA ALA A 940 19.72 -22.64 2.22
C ALA A 940 19.88 -22.26 0.75
N VAL A 941 19.07 -21.32 0.25
CA VAL A 941 19.24 -20.75 -1.11
C VAL A 941 20.55 -19.99 -1.23
N CYS A 942 20.87 -19.11 -0.27
CA CYS A 942 22.11 -18.31 -0.31
C CYS A 942 23.37 -19.18 -0.16
N LEU A 943 23.28 -20.31 0.55
CA LEU A 943 24.35 -21.28 0.69
C LEU A 943 24.38 -22.32 -0.45
N ALA A 944 23.41 -22.27 -1.37
CA ALA A 944 23.20 -23.27 -2.40
C ALA A 944 23.20 -24.72 -1.84
N ASP A 945 22.50 -24.94 -0.72
CA ASP A 945 22.46 -26.22 0.02
C ASP A 945 21.26 -27.08 -0.42
N PRO A 946 21.49 -28.08 -1.30
CA PRO A 946 20.39 -28.89 -1.83
C PRO A 946 19.79 -29.84 -0.79
N ALA A 947 20.60 -30.34 0.15
CA ALA A 947 20.13 -31.27 1.18
C ALA A 947 19.16 -30.56 2.14
N ARG A 948 19.49 -29.33 2.53
CA ARG A 948 18.62 -28.52 3.39
C ARG A 948 17.32 -28.13 2.70
N LEU A 949 17.37 -27.68 1.44
CA LEU A 949 16.17 -27.38 0.67
C LEU A 949 15.28 -28.63 0.49
N THR A 950 15.86 -29.79 0.20
CA THR A 950 15.10 -31.04 0.10
C THR A 950 14.45 -31.42 1.44
N LYS A 951 15.14 -31.21 2.57
CA LYS A 951 14.58 -31.38 3.93
C LYS A 951 13.43 -30.40 4.23
N LEU A 952 13.42 -29.22 3.63
CA LEU A 952 12.29 -28.28 3.66
C LEU A 952 11.15 -28.69 2.69
N GLY A 953 11.29 -29.84 2.04
CA GLY A 953 10.34 -30.47 1.13
C GLY A 953 10.38 -29.90 -0.29
N PHE A 954 11.46 -29.21 -0.68
CA PHE A 954 11.64 -28.81 -2.07
C PHE A 954 11.97 -30.04 -2.93
N PRO A 955 11.51 -30.10 -4.19
CA PRO A 955 11.85 -31.21 -5.08
C PRO A 955 13.37 -31.31 -5.30
N GLU A 956 13.94 -32.51 -5.13
CA GLU A 956 15.39 -32.74 -5.13
C GLU A 956 16.06 -32.34 -6.45
N LYS A 957 15.51 -32.79 -7.59
CA LYS A 957 16.07 -32.54 -8.92
C LYS A 957 16.14 -31.03 -9.23
N GLU A 958 15.04 -30.34 -9.01
CA GLU A 958 14.87 -28.91 -9.26
C GLU A 958 15.75 -28.06 -8.32
N THR A 959 15.85 -28.50 -7.07
CA THR A 959 16.74 -27.91 -6.07
C THR A 959 18.19 -28.03 -6.50
N GLN A 960 18.63 -29.21 -6.94
CA GLN A 960 20.00 -29.43 -7.38
C GLN A 960 20.36 -28.55 -8.57
N GLN A 961 19.44 -28.40 -9.53
CA GLN A 961 19.62 -27.53 -10.69
C GLN A 961 19.84 -26.07 -10.28
N LEU A 962 18.99 -25.53 -9.39
CA LEU A 962 19.13 -24.16 -8.91
C LEU A 962 20.46 -23.93 -8.16
N CYS A 963 20.80 -24.84 -7.23
CA CYS A 963 22.04 -24.74 -6.46
C CYS A 963 23.28 -24.80 -7.36
N ASN A 964 23.27 -25.63 -8.41
CA ASN A 964 24.36 -25.71 -9.39
C ASN A 964 24.52 -24.39 -10.18
N ILE A 965 23.43 -23.75 -10.57
CA ILE A 965 23.47 -22.44 -11.25
C ILE A 965 24.06 -21.38 -10.31
N ILE A 966 23.65 -21.34 -9.05
CA ILE A 966 24.17 -20.40 -8.06
C ILE A 966 25.68 -20.62 -7.86
N ARG A 967 26.13 -21.87 -7.68
CA ARG A 967 27.56 -22.21 -7.56
C ARG A 967 28.37 -21.82 -8.80
N SER A 968 27.80 -22.01 -9.99
CA SER A 968 28.45 -21.61 -11.25
C SER A 968 28.72 -20.11 -11.30
N TYR A 969 27.75 -19.28 -10.92
CA TYR A 969 27.97 -17.83 -10.83
C TYR A 969 28.89 -17.44 -9.66
N ALA A 970 28.77 -18.08 -8.50
CA ALA A 970 29.68 -17.85 -7.38
C ALA A 970 31.14 -18.10 -7.81
N THR A 971 31.39 -19.15 -8.58
CA THR A 971 32.72 -19.46 -9.14
C THR A 971 33.22 -18.33 -10.04
N LYS A 972 32.35 -17.75 -10.88
CA LYS A 972 32.68 -16.57 -11.73
C LYS A 972 32.97 -15.30 -10.90
N LEU A 973 32.51 -15.24 -9.66
CA LEU A 973 32.82 -14.17 -8.69
C LEU A 973 34.06 -14.47 -7.83
N GLY A 974 34.74 -15.59 -8.08
CA GLY A 974 35.91 -16.02 -7.30
C GLY A 974 35.57 -16.80 -6.02
N ILE A 975 34.31 -17.18 -5.80
CA ILE A 975 33.86 -18.03 -4.68
C ILE A 975 33.73 -19.45 -5.21
N ARG A 976 34.74 -20.29 -4.96
CA ARG A 976 34.91 -21.60 -5.62
C ARG A 976 34.50 -22.79 -4.75
N THR A 977 34.45 -22.61 -3.43
CA THR A 977 34.13 -23.67 -2.48
C THR A 977 32.89 -23.34 -1.65
N ASP A 978 32.21 -24.37 -1.15
CA ASP A 978 31.07 -24.20 -0.24
C ASP A 978 31.49 -23.47 1.06
N ALA A 979 32.74 -23.64 1.50
CA ALA A 979 33.30 -22.92 2.65
C ALA A 979 33.44 -21.41 2.39
N GLU A 980 33.90 -21.01 1.19
CA GLU A 980 33.96 -19.60 0.79
C GLU A 980 32.56 -19.00 0.62
N LEU A 981 31.60 -19.78 0.14
CA LEU A 981 30.21 -19.35 0.02
C LEU A 981 29.58 -19.13 1.41
N ALA A 982 29.84 -20.03 2.36
CA ALA A 982 29.46 -19.87 3.76
C ALA A 982 30.11 -18.63 4.39
N ALA A 983 31.41 -18.40 4.16
CA ALA A 983 32.10 -17.20 4.63
C ALA A 983 31.54 -15.91 3.98
N HIS A 984 31.10 -15.97 2.72
CA HIS A 984 30.44 -14.85 2.06
C HIS A 984 29.06 -14.57 2.69
N TYR A 985 28.27 -15.60 2.99
CA TYR A 985 26.99 -15.45 3.67
C TYR A 985 27.15 -14.95 5.12
N GLN A 986 28.18 -15.40 5.83
CA GLN A 986 28.47 -14.92 7.18
C GLN A 986 28.80 -13.41 7.19
N ARG A 987 29.61 -12.93 6.24
CA ARG A 987 29.84 -11.49 6.05
C ARG A 987 28.58 -10.70 5.69
N HIS A 988 27.61 -11.32 4.99
CA HIS A 988 26.31 -10.69 4.77
C HIS A 988 25.56 -10.48 6.10
N LEU A 989 25.58 -11.47 7.00
CA LEU A 989 24.94 -11.38 8.31
C LEU A 989 25.65 -10.39 9.25
N GLU A 990 26.98 -10.40 9.29
CA GLU A 990 27.79 -9.61 10.24
C GLU A 990 28.00 -8.16 9.78
N GLU A 991 28.28 -7.96 8.49
CA GLU A 991 28.69 -6.65 7.95
C GLU A 991 27.58 -5.98 7.12
N GLY A 992 26.43 -6.63 6.93
CA GLY A 992 25.33 -6.12 6.09
C GLY A 992 25.67 -6.05 4.59
N ARG A 993 26.69 -6.79 4.12
CA ARG A 993 27.06 -6.86 2.70
C ARG A 993 25.94 -7.49 1.86
N SER A 994 26.03 -7.40 0.53
CA SER A 994 25.12 -8.15 -0.35
C SER A 994 25.32 -9.66 -0.16
N ASN A 995 24.23 -10.43 -0.05
CA ASN A 995 24.31 -11.89 -0.16
C ASN A 995 24.69 -12.31 -1.59
N ILE A 996 24.95 -13.60 -1.78
CA ILE A 996 25.40 -14.12 -3.08
C ILE A 996 24.40 -13.83 -4.20
N ILE A 997 23.09 -13.95 -3.95
CA ILE A 997 22.05 -13.75 -4.95
C ILE A 997 22.03 -12.30 -5.43
N SER A 998 22.04 -11.35 -4.50
CA SER A 998 22.12 -9.91 -4.81
C SER A 998 23.42 -9.56 -5.54
N THR A 999 24.54 -10.19 -5.17
CA THR A 999 25.83 -9.99 -5.83
C THR A 999 25.82 -10.50 -7.26
N ILE A 1000 25.23 -11.67 -7.52
CA ILE A 1000 25.05 -12.23 -8.86
C ILE A 1000 24.19 -11.30 -9.71
N VAL A 1001 23.04 -10.85 -9.19
CA VAL A 1001 22.15 -9.93 -9.91
C VAL A 1001 22.88 -8.63 -10.26
N ARG A 1002 23.56 -8.02 -9.30
CA ARG A 1002 24.32 -6.77 -9.51
C ARG A 1002 25.40 -6.93 -10.58
N ARG A 1003 26.12 -8.06 -10.60
CA ARG A 1003 27.26 -8.25 -11.50
C ARG A 1003 26.88 -8.73 -12.90
N PHE A 1004 25.88 -9.61 -13.00
CA PHE A 1004 25.55 -10.31 -14.24
C PHE A 1004 24.19 -9.91 -14.83
N HIS A 1005 23.25 -9.42 -14.03
CA HIS A 1005 21.91 -9.01 -14.49
C HIS A 1005 21.76 -7.48 -14.41
N LYS A 1006 22.71 -6.78 -15.06
CA LYS A 1006 22.93 -5.33 -14.94
C LYS A 1006 21.66 -4.51 -15.24
N THR A 1007 20.95 -4.82 -16.32
CA THR A 1007 19.73 -4.09 -16.70
C THR A 1007 18.64 -4.24 -15.65
N TYR A 1008 18.39 -5.46 -15.14
CA TYR A 1008 17.43 -5.66 -14.05
C TYR A 1008 17.86 -4.92 -12.79
N PHE A 1009 19.14 -4.98 -12.40
CA PHE A 1009 19.66 -4.22 -11.27
C PHE A 1009 19.46 -2.72 -11.41
N ALA A 1010 19.73 -2.16 -12.59
CA ALA A 1010 19.50 -0.75 -12.89
C ALA A 1010 18.03 -0.33 -12.73
N THR A 1011 17.09 -1.21 -13.05
CA THR A 1011 15.65 -0.94 -12.87
C THR A 1011 15.19 -1.02 -11.41
N ARG A 1012 16.07 -1.42 -10.48
CA ARG A 1012 15.74 -1.61 -9.05
C ARG A 1012 16.58 -0.76 -8.11
N SER A 1013 17.69 -0.19 -8.60
CA SER A 1013 18.66 0.56 -7.81
C SER A 1013 18.67 2.03 -8.19
N ASN A 1014 19.00 2.89 -7.23
CA ASN A 1014 19.30 4.29 -7.51
C ASN A 1014 20.76 4.40 -7.96
N LEU A 1015 20.98 4.49 -9.26
CA LEU A 1015 22.33 4.54 -9.85
C LEU A 1015 22.71 5.97 -10.23
N HIS A 1016 24.01 6.25 -10.18
CA HIS A 1016 24.56 7.42 -10.82
C HIS A 1016 24.18 7.44 -12.31
N PRO A 1017 23.89 8.60 -12.93
CA PRO A 1017 23.40 8.67 -14.32
C PRO A 1017 24.27 7.88 -15.33
N LEU A 1018 25.60 8.01 -15.27
CA LEU A 1018 26.50 7.25 -16.14
C LEU A 1018 26.53 5.74 -15.86
N ASP A 1019 26.38 5.33 -14.60
CA ASP A 1019 26.29 3.90 -14.26
C ASP A 1019 24.97 3.31 -14.78
N LEU A 1020 23.88 4.08 -14.73
CA LEU A 1020 22.60 3.68 -15.32
C LEU A 1020 22.78 3.37 -16.82
N LEU A 1021 23.42 4.26 -17.58
CA LEU A 1021 23.69 4.03 -19.01
C LEU A 1021 24.52 2.75 -19.23
N GLU A 1022 25.63 2.60 -18.52
CA GLU A 1022 26.51 1.41 -18.63
C GLU A 1022 25.75 0.10 -18.35
N HIS A 1023 24.82 0.11 -17.39
CA HIS A 1023 24.03 -1.07 -17.05
C HIS A 1023 22.92 -1.37 -18.06
N LEU A 1024 22.36 -0.35 -18.71
CA LEU A 1024 21.34 -0.52 -19.76
C LEU A 1024 21.95 -1.01 -21.08
N GLU A 1025 23.21 -0.69 -21.35
CA GLU A 1025 23.97 -1.13 -22.53
C GLU A 1025 24.53 -2.56 -22.41
N GLY A 1026 24.48 -3.16 -21.22
CA GLY A 1026 24.93 -4.54 -21.01
C GLY A 1026 24.17 -5.56 -21.85
N GLU A 1027 24.83 -6.66 -22.21
CA GLU A 1027 24.21 -7.76 -22.98
C GLU A 1027 22.91 -8.27 -22.33
N PRO A 1028 21.86 -8.57 -23.13
CA PRO A 1028 20.62 -9.09 -22.59
C PRO A 1028 20.82 -10.53 -22.11
N ARG A 1029 20.49 -10.78 -20.84
CA ARG A 1029 20.63 -12.10 -20.19
C ARG A 1029 19.34 -12.62 -19.58
N ASP A 1030 18.31 -11.81 -19.51
CA ASP A 1030 17.02 -12.18 -18.92
C ASP A 1030 15.88 -11.41 -19.60
N LEU A 1031 14.64 -11.81 -19.36
CA LEU A 1031 13.47 -11.20 -20.03
C LEU A 1031 13.40 -9.68 -19.84
N VAL A 1032 13.82 -9.18 -18.68
CA VAL A 1032 13.82 -7.73 -18.40
C VAL A 1032 14.76 -7.03 -19.35
N SER A 1033 16.00 -7.51 -19.44
CA SER A 1033 17.00 -6.94 -20.35
C SER A 1033 16.57 -7.01 -21.82
N PHE A 1034 15.96 -8.12 -22.26
CA PHE A 1034 15.40 -8.23 -23.61
C PHE A 1034 14.29 -7.21 -23.87
N LEU A 1035 13.32 -7.07 -22.94
CA LEU A 1035 12.20 -6.14 -23.12
C LEU A 1035 12.65 -4.68 -23.12
N VAL A 1036 13.59 -4.33 -22.24
CA VAL A 1036 14.19 -2.99 -22.17
C VAL A 1036 14.92 -2.68 -23.46
N GLN A 1037 15.82 -3.55 -23.92
CA GLN A 1037 16.55 -3.33 -25.17
C GLN A 1037 15.62 -3.23 -26.38
N GLN A 1038 14.63 -4.12 -26.52
CA GLN A 1038 13.62 -4.02 -27.58
C GLN A 1038 12.83 -2.71 -27.54
N GLY A 1039 12.55 -2.19 -26.33
CA GLY A 1039 11.88 -0.90 -26.15
C GLY A 1039 12.76 0.29 -26.55
N LEU A 1040 14.07 0.18 -26.34
CA LEU A 1040 15.03 1.25 -26.60
C LEU A 1040 15.51 1.30 -28.06
N LYS A 1041 15.55 0.18 -28.79
CA LYS A 1041 15.95 0.13 -30.21
C LYS A 1041 15.06 1.00 -31.11
N LYS A 1042 15.66 1.68 -32.09
CA LYS A 1042 14.96 2.50 -33.11
C LYS A 1042 14.19 1.59 -34.09
N ASP A 1043 13.12 2.11 -34.70
CA ASP A 1043 12.20 1.29 -35.52
C ASP A 1043 12.83 0.74 -36.82
N GLU A 1044 13.93 1.31 -37.29
CA GLU A 1044 14.70 0.80 -38.45
C GLU A 1044 15.46 -0.50 -38.10
N GLU A 1045 16.08 -0.58 -36.91
CA GLU A 1045 16.76 -1.80 -36.41
C GLU A 1045 15.76 -2.91 -36.02
N LYS A 1046 14.51 -2.56 -35.69
CA LYS A 1046 13.46 -3.55 -35.38
C LYS A 1046 13.02 -4.35 -36.61
N LYS A 1047 13.12 -3.79 -37.82
CA LYS A 1047 12.77 -4.49 -39.06
C LYS A 1047 13.78 -5.59 -39.39
N GLU A 1048 15.06 -5.37 -39.12
CA GLU A 1048 16.12 -6.38 -39.34
C GLU A 1048 16.04 -7.53 -38.33
N LEU A 1049 15.68 -7.25 -37.08
CA LEU A 1049 15.58 -8.28 -36.02
C LEU A 1049 14.25 -9.03 -35.99
N ALA A 1050 13.22 -8.55 -36.69
CA ALA A 1050 12.00 -9.31 -36.95
C ALA A 1050 12.15 -10.24 -38.17
N ALA A 1051 13.16 -10.00 -38.99
CA ALA A 1051 13.56 -10.86 -40.12
C ALA A 1051 14.57 -11.94 -39.72
N ALA A 1052 15.23 -11.80 -38.55
CA ALA A 1052 16.09 -12.79 -37.91
C ALA A 1052 15.34 -13.53 -36.79
#